data_AF-A0AAU2YER0-F1
#
_entry.id   AF-A0AAU2YER0-F1
#
_cell.length_a   1.000
_cell.length_b   1.000
_cell.length_c   1.000
_cell.angle_alpha   90.00
_cell.angle_beta   90.00
_cell.angle_gamma   90.00
#
_symmetry.space_group_name_H-M   'P 1'
#
loop_
_entity.id
_entity.type
_entity.pdbx_description
1 polymer ?
#
loop_
_entity_poly.entity_id
_entity_poly.type
_entity_poly.pdbx_seq_one_letter_code
_entity_poly.pdbx_strand_id
1 'polypeptide(L)'
;MTHSLDSLVIRHTHRIPLPKGVTGEGSTAARSLDAALTSVGFKLSAELLQRLSGLSEATVVRTAEETLHAVSEMVGDHVRHNAYFIDFPANVPGTEEFWTSCVTKALGDDRTRENVLTQLAHGVLDLLSLPTYGRYQHTYEEMLAAQDALIASAGDRVTVLHPGGDLEEEVTDLYLALAGSTTPLGEEHLRDLRTLAGPCARGPQPESIPVRENRAVVNEARLAVGAGLLLDTVVDVLRLACALSDGDVTLHQSTRFRALSRPVRRTLLAGLDAVIAANPAKLADVHAYREEFKRLGERLHPHEYPRWPHAADVFAVARREKEARTFDSRVEELLDAYDVLGAVRLLKSAPGKLFRALDLLLRIAAGQEERDAVVAAAVEVAPQVSGRVVLSVREHFQNRERETDAPRIFVNRRGRGWVSPDFRPPVPASDRDRLIAALDAEIRRRLPAPGRLLVDPDVFDVALPLSGRATAGGLGVLPRGSLSAVDGDQLRFFVYWKESENRTDYDLSALLLHTDYSTDSWLSYTSLTAVGGKHSGDVTEAPDGASEFINLSLDRVRSACIVPQVNIFSGENFEEVEESFFGFMLRDGEQKGRPFEPRTVRMKSDLRGAGRVALPLVFRREDDGRWRAKWLHLYLKGISSANRVEENQVSVSKVVRAVVERDYLTVRYLIDLMTAGCSTVDLWDGGPSPDEPVTYIGLERPEGLHPDSRVITPENLRDLIPG
;
A
#
# COMPACT_ATOMS: atom_id res chain seq x y z
N MET A 1 3.69 5.06 16.66
CA MET A 1 4.24 6.38 17.05
C MET A 1 3.39 7.47 16.43
N THR A 2 3.15 8.59 17.12
CA THR A 2 2.50 9.77 16.50
C THR A 2 3.57 10.60 15.80
N HIS A 3 3.62 10.56 14.48
CA HIS A 3 4.55 11.39 13.70
C HIS A 3 4.25 12.87 13.92
N SER A 4 5.30 13.71 13.92
CA SER A 4 5.14 15.16 13.86
C SER A 4 4.49 15.57 12.52
N LEU A 5 3.88 16.75 12.47
CA LEU A 5 3.31 17.26 11.23
C LEU A 5 4.39 17.45 10.15
N ASP A 6 5.59 17.89 10.53
CA ASP A 6 6.74 18.00 9.63
C ASP A 6 7.12 16.66 9.01
N SER A 7 7.20 15.60 9.83
CA SER A 7 7.49 14.24 9.35
C SER A 7 6.43 13.74 8.37
N LEU A 8 5.14 14.03 8.63
CA LEU A 8 4.06 13.70 7.69
C LEU A 8 4.21 14.43 6.36
N VAL A 9 4.52 15.73 6.38
CA VAL A 9 4.73 16.50 5.14
C VAL A 9 5.93 15.94 4.36
N ILE A 10 7.07 15.73 5.03
CA ILE A 10 8.29 15.24 4.38
C ILE A 10 8.05 13.86 3.74
N ARG A 11 7.42 12.93 4.47
CA ARG A 11 7.15 11.58 3.96
C ARG A 11 6.21 11.57 2.75
N HIS A 12 5.21 12.46 2.72
CA HIS A 12 4.20 12.48 1.65
C HIS A 12 4.58 13.35 0.45
N THR A 13 5.54 14.25 0.58
CA THR A 13 5.82 15.26 -0.45
C THR A 13 7.29 15.37 -0.84
N HIS A 14 8.19 14.80 -0.05
CA HIS A 14 9.63 15.05 -0.12
C HIS A 14 10.00 16.55 -0.07
N ARG A 15 9.12 17.38 0.53
CA ARG A 15 9.36 18.79 0.76
C ARG A 15 9.64 19.02 2.24
N ILE A 16 10.59 19.90 2.53
CA ILE A 16 10.87 20.36 3.90
C ILE A 16 10.10 21.66 4.13
N PRO A 17 9.12 21.70 5.06
CA PRO A 17 8.48 22.94 5.48
C PRO A 17 9.54 23.96 5.89
N LEU A 18 9.54 25.14 5.28
CA LEU A 18 10.56 26.14 5.57
C LEU A 18 10.17 26.93 6.83
N PRO A 19 10.99 26.89 7.89
CA PRO A 19 10.68 27.63 9.10
C PRO A 19 10.80 29.14 8.83
N LYS A 20 9.89 29.93 9.42
CA LYS A 20 10.02 31.39 9.52
C LYS A 20 11.14 31.71 10.52
N GLY A 21 12.39 31.63 10.09
CA GLY A 21 13.59 31.77 10.92
C GLY A 21 14.27 33.14 10.80
N VAL A 22 15.13 33.45 11.76
CA VAL A 22 16.01 34.63 11.70
C VAL A 22 17.08 34.38 10.63
N THR A 23 17.29 35.35 9.75
CA THR A 23 18.39 35.35 8.78
C THR A 23 19.73 35.21 9.50
N GLY A 24 20.61 34.33 9.01
CA GLY A 24 21.90 34.06 9.64
C GLY A 24 22.86 33.27 8.74
N GLU A 25 23.97 32.79 9.30
CA GLU A 25 25.06 32.12 8.57
C GLU A 25 25.02 30.58 8.75
N GLY A 26 23.87 29.95 8.55
CA GLY A 26 23.65 28.50 8.72
C GLY A 26 24.32 27.59 7.68
N SER A 27 25.15 28.13 6.79
CA SER A 27 25.76 27.41 5.66
C SER A 27 26.58 26.17 6.06
N THR A 28 27.22 26.18 7.23
CA THR A 28 27.96 25.02 7.73
C THR A 28 27.01 23.92 8.17
N ALA A 29 25.99 24.26 8.96
CA ALA A 29 24.97 23.31 9.40
C ALA A 29 24.17 22.72 8.22
N ALA A 30 23.85 23.53 7.21
CA ALA A 30 23.13 23.07 6.03
C ALA A 30 23.94 22.05 5.21
N ARG A 31 25.26 22.26 5.07
CA ARG A 31 26.17 21.29 4.44
C ARG A 31 26.35 20.01 5.27
N SER A 32 26.40 20.13 6.60
CA SER A 32 26.44 18.97 7.49
C SER A 32 25.16 18.14 7.39
N LEU A 33 23.99 18.78 7.30
CA LEU A 33 22.72 18.11 7.04
C LEU A 33 22.73 17.38 5.69
N ASP A 34 23.16 18.03 4.62
CA ASP A 34 23.23 17.42 3.28
C ASP A 34 24.13 16.17 3.25
N ALA A 35 25.29 16.25 3.92
CA ALA A 35 26.19 15.11 4.07
C ALA A 35 25.55 13.96 4.87
N ALA A 36 24.82 14.26 5.95
CA ALA A 36 24.11 13.26 6.74
C ALA A 36 22.97 12.61 5.92
N LEU A 37 22.20 13.39 5.18
CA LEU A 37 21.15 12.88 4.27
C LEU A 37 21.74 11.94 3.21
N THR A 38 22.92 12.28 2.66
CA THR A 38 23.57 11.47 1.63
C THR A 38 23.91 10.07 2.16
N SER A 39 24.20 9.92 3.46
CA SER A 39 24.45 8.62 4.09
C SER A 39 23.22 7.72 4.14
N VAL A 40 22.03 8.30 4.02
CA VAL A 40 20.73 7.59 4.00
C VAL A 40 20.03 7.63 2.64
N GLY A 41 20.73 8.03 1.57
CA GLY A 41 20.19 8.03 0.21
C GLY A 41 19.29 9.22 -0.12
N PHE A 42 19.42 10.31 0.61
CA PHE A 42 18.73 11.58 0.33
C PHE A 42 19.74 12.71 0.10
N LYS A 43 19.32 13.79 -0.54
CA LYS A 43 20.09 15.04 -0.56
C LYS A 43 19.17 16.25 -0.59
N LEU A 44 19.72 17.42 -0.28
CA LEU A 44 19.03 18.69 -0.50
C LEU A 44 19.13 19.09 -1.97
N SER A 45 18.03 19.59 -2.54
CA SER A 45 18.10 20.36 -3.80
C SER A 45 18.97 21.61 -3.63
N ALA A 46 19.56 22.09 -4.72
CA ALA A 46 20.41 23.29 -4.68
C ALA A 46 19.68 24.51 -4.08
N GLU A 47 18.40 24.68 -4.41
CA GLU A 47 17.56 25.74 -3.87
C GLU A 47 17.34 25.61 -2.35
N LEU A 48 17.02 24.40 -1.89
CA LEU A 48 16.80 24.15 -0.46
C LEU A 48 18.07 24.38 0.35
N LEU A 49 19.22 23.89 -0.14
CA LEU A 49 20.52 24.12 0.49
C LEU A 49 20.82 25.62 0.61
N GLN A 50 20.55 26.39 -0.45
CA GLN A 50 20.72 27.85 -0.44
C GLN A 50 19.81 28.52 0.59
N ARG A 51 18.52 28.16 0.62
CA ARG A 51 17.54 28.73 1.56
C ARG A 51 17.93 28.45 3.01
N LEU A 52 18.30 27.19 3.33
CA LEU A 52 18.75 26.82 4.68
C LEU A 52 20.05 27.52 5.07
N SER A 53 20.98 27.70 4.13
CA SER A 53 22.24 28.39 4.38
C SER A 53 22.07 29.85 4.81
N GLY A 54 20.96 30.50 4.43
CA GLY A 54 20.62 31.88 4.81
C GLY A 54 19.89 32.00 6.16
N LEU A 55 19.59 30.91 6.85
CA LEU A 55 18.97 30.90 8.17
C LEU A 55 20.02 30.83 9.29
N SER A 56 19.63 31.17 10.51
CA SER A 56 20.49 30.94 11.69
C SER A 56 20.81 29.46 11.88
N GLU A 57 22.03 29.17 12.35
CA GLU A 57 22.51 27.80 12.61
C GLU A 57 21.54 26.99 13.49
N ALA A 58 21.04 27.58 14.58
CA ALA A 58 20.07 26.93 15.48
C ALA A 58 18.76 26.54 14.77
N THR A 59 18.31 27.32 13.78
CA THR A 59 17.13 26.98 13.00
C THR A 59 17.41 25.80 12.08
N VAL A 60 18.57 25.80 11.41
CA VAL A 60 18.98 24.71 10.52
C VAL A 60 19.16 23.40 11.28
N VAL A 61 19.76 23.44 12.48
CA VAL A 61 19.95 22.23 13.32
C VAL A 61 18.61 21.62 13.72
N ARG A 62 17.63 22.43 14.15
CA ARG A 62 16.29 21.92 14.47
C ARG A 62 15.61 21.27 13.26
N THR A 63 15.65 21.93 12.09
CA THR A 63 15.13 21.36 10.84
C THR A 63 15.88 20.09 10.46
N ALA A 64 17.19 20.02 10.70
CA ALA A 64 18.01 18.84 10.43
C ALA A 64 17.58 17.65 11.29
N GLU A 65 17.33 17.83 12.58
CA GLU A 65 16.86 16.78 13.50
C GLU A 65 15.53 16.17 13.03
N GLU A 66 14.54 17.02 12.72
CA GLU A 66 13.22 16.59 12.25
C GLU A 66 13.29 15.89 10.88
N THR A 67 14.10 16.43 9.97
CA THR A 67 14.26 15.88 8.61
C THR A 67 14.98 14.54 8.65
N LEU A 68 16.12 14.45 9.35
CA LEU A 68 16.90 13.21 9.46
C LEU A 68 16.07 12.11 10.12
N HIS A 69 15.32 12.43 11.17
CA HIS A 69 14.42 11.47 11.79
C HIS A 69 13.38 10.94 10.79
N ALA A 70 12.70 11.83 10.04
CA ALA A 70 11.70 11.43 9.06
C ALA A 70 12.30 10.55 7.94
N VAL A 71 13.43 10.95 7.34
CA VAL A 71 14.01 10.16 6.23
C VAL A 71 14.64 8.86 6.70
N SER A 72 15.23 8.82 7.91
CA SER A 72 15.74 7.57 8.51
C SER A 72 14.60 6.58 8.75
N GLU A 73 13.45 7.03 9.26
CA GLU A 73 12.24 6.19 9.37
C GLU A 73 11.76 5.68 8.01
N MET A 74 11.79 6.53 6.98
CA MET A 74 11.36 6.17 5.62
C MET A 74 12.20 5.02 5.02
N VAL A 75 13.52 5.02 5.25
CA VAL A 75 14.42 3.95 4.75
C VAL A 75 14.52 2.76 5.69
N GLY A 76 14.17 2.93 6.97
CA GLY A 76 14.30 1.91 8.02
C GLY A 76 15.58 2.02 8.85
N ASP A 77 16.34 3.11 8.75
CA ASP A 77 17.60 3.33 9.49
C ASP A 77 17.38 3.80 10.93
N HIS A 78 16.12 3.98 11.36
CA HIS A 78 15.77 4.35 12.73
C HIS A 78 15.95 3.19 13.73
N VAL A 79 16.23 1.98 13.25
CA VAL A 79 16.44 0.78 14.08
C VAL A 79 17.83 0.19 13.90
N ARG A 80 18.27 -0.62 14.88
CA ARG A 80 19.58 -1.30 14.84
C ARG A 80 19.44 -2.65 14.13
N HIS A 81 19.69 -2.63 12.82
CA HIS A 81 19.69 -3.84 12.00
C HIS A 81 20.88 -4.75 12.31
N ASN A 82 20.63 -5.89 12.96
CA ASN A 82 21.65 -6.90 13.24
C ASN A 82 21.49 -8.14 12.34
N ALA A 83 22.57 -8.85 12.05
CA ALA A 83 22.54 -10.12 11.33
C ALA A 83 22.91 -11.26 12.28
N TYR A 84 22.37 -12.47 12.08
CA TYR A 84 22.66 -13.60 12.97
C TYR A 84 24.10 -14.10 12.84
N PHE A 85 24.68 -14.06 11.63
CA PHE A 85 26.10 -14.27 11.40
C PHE A 85 26.84 -12.92 11.28
N ILE A 86 27.88 -12.73 12.10
CA ILE A 86 28.58 -11.44 12.28
C ILE A 86 29.16 -10.84 10.99
N ASP A 87 29.57 -11.69 10.05
CA ASP A 87 30.23 -11.34 8.80
C ASP A 87 29.33 -11.54 7.58
N PHE A 88 28.01 -11.71 7.77
CA PHE A 88 27.05 -11.82 6.66
C PHE A 88 27.24 -10.70 5.62
N PRO A 89 27.24 -11.01 4.30
CA PRO A 89 26.97 -12.32 3.69
C PRO A 89 28.17 -13.26 3.56
N ALA A 90 29.36 -12.85 4.00
CA ALA A 90 30.52 -13.72 4.04
C ALA A 90 30.34 -14.82 5.11
N ASN A 91 31.03 -15.94 4.91
CA ASN A 91 31.15 -17.06 5.86
C ASN A 91 29.84 -17.62 6.48
N VAL A 92 28.69 -17.40 5.82
CA VAL A 92 27.46 -18.12 6.16
C VAL A 92 27.69 -19.63 5.98
N PRO A 93 27.59 -20.43 7.06
CA PRO A 93 27.90 -21.86 7.03
C PRO A 93 26.92 -22.64 6.16
N GLY A 94 27.32 -23.85 5.75
CA GLY A 94 26.36 -24.80 5.17
C GLY A 94 25.30 -25.16 6.21
N THR A 95 24.06 -25.43 5.79
CA THR A 95 22.97 -25.73 6.73
C THR A 95 23.27 -26.94 7.63
N GLU A 96 23.81 -28.03 7.07
CA GLU A 96 24.19 -29.20 7.86
C GLU A 96 25.35 -28.90 8.83
N GLU A 97 26.34 -28.13 8.39
CA GLU A 97 27.47 -27.69 9.20
C GLU A 97 27.01 -26.83 10.38
N PHE A 98 26.09 -25.89 10.13
CA PHE A 98 25.49 -25.04 11.16
C PHE A 98 24.83 -25.88 12.26
N TRP A 99 23.93 -26.80 11.88
CA TRP A 99 23.24 -27.63 12.86
C TRP A 99 24.19 -28.56 13.60
N THR A 100 25.19 -29.13 12.92
CA THR A 100 26.23 -29.96 13.54
C THR A 100 27.03 -29.16 14.58
N SER A 101 27.35 -27.90 14.29
CA SER A 101 28.01 -26.99 15.23
C SER A 101 27.13 -26.71 16.45
N CYS A 102 25.84 -26.42 16.27
CA CYS A 102 24.90 -26.22 17.39
C CYS A 102 24.81 -27.46 18.30
N VAL A 103 24.67 -28.65 17.71
CA VAL A 103 24.64 -29.91 18.46
C VAL A 103 25.95 -30.14 19.21
N THR A 104 27.10 -29.92 18.55
CA THR A 104 28.42 -30.08 19.16
C THR A 104 28.61 -29.13 20.34
N LYS A 105 28.21 -27.86 20.20
CA LYS A 105 28.26 -26.88 21.29
C LYS A 105 27.37 -27.27 22.46
N ALA A 106 26.14 -27.73 22.19
CA ALA A 106 25.21 -28.16 23.24
C ALA A 106 25.68 -29.45 23.95
N LEU A 107 26.32 -30.38 23.24
CA LEU A 107 26.99 -31.52 23.85
C LEU A 107 28.26 -31.11 24.62
N GLY A 108 28.93 -30.03 24.22
CA GLY A 108 30.10 -29.49 24.90
C GLY A 108 29.77 -28.77 26.21
N ASP A 109 28.57 -28.22 26.36
CA ASP A 109 28.12 -27.47 27.53
C ASP A 109 27.51 -28.38 28.60
N ASP A 110 28.13 -28.42 29.78
CA ASP A 110 27.70 -29.24 30.91
C ASP A 110 26.25 -28.96 31.35
N ARG A 111 25.73 -27.76 31.11
CA ARG A 111 24.35 -27.39 31.48
C ARG A 111 23.30 -27.98 30.55
N THR A 112 23.64 -28.22 29.29
CA THR A 112 22.69 -28.67 28.26
C THR A 112 22.93 -30.09 27.76
N ARG A 113 24.14 -30.64 27.98
CA ARG A 113 24.54 -32.00 27.57
C ARG A 113 23.57 -33.09 27.99
N GLU A 114 23.12 -33.12 29.25
CA GLU A 114 22.24 -34.17 29.76
C GLU A 114 20.88 -34.20 29.05
N ASN A 115 20.29 -33.03 28.79
CA ASN A 115 19.04 -32.91 28.05
C ASN A 115 19.19 -33.39 26.60
N VAL A 116 20.27 -32.99 25.92
CA VAL A 116 20.53 -33.41 24.53
C VAL A 116 20.73 -34.92 24.43
N LEU A 117 21.54 -35.51 25.33
CA LEU A 117 21.73 -36.97 25.38
C LEU A 117 20.43 -37.71 25.67
N THR A 118 19.57 -37.16 26.54
CA THR A 118 18.25 -37.72 26.83
C THR A 118 17.37 -37.72 25.58
N GLN A 119 17.27 -36.61 24.85
CA GLN A 119 16.49 -36.54 23.61
C GLN A 119 17.00 -37.53 22.55
N LEU A 120 18.32 -37.58 22.34
CA LEU A 120 18.94 -38.55 21.42
C LEU A 120 18.64 -40.00 21.79
N ALA A 121 18.61 -40.34 23.09
CA ALA A 121 18.22 -41.67 23.56
C ALA A 121 16.76 -42.02 23.25
N HIS A 122 15.87 -41.03 23.13
CA HIS A 122 14.48 -41.20 22.69
C HIS A 122 14.31 -41.21 21.16
N GLY A 123 15.42 -41.11 20.40
CA GLY A 123 15.45 -41.26 18.95
C GLY A 123 15.19 -40.00 18.13
N VAL A 124 14.88 -38.85 18.77
CA VAL A 124 14.65 -37.56 18.09
C VAL A 124 15.25 -36.43 18.94
N LEU A 125 15.97 -35.52 18.29
CA LEU A 125 16.50 -34.30 18.90
C LEU A 125 15.74 -33.09 18.34
N ASP A 126 15.17 -32.27 19.21
CA ASP A 126 14.58 -30.99 18.83
C ASP A 126 15.69 -29.94 18.66
N LEU A 127 16.08 -29.71 17.40
CA LEU A 127 17.13 -28.76 17.05
C LEU A 127 16.77 -27.30 17.40
N LEU A 128 15.47 -26.96 17.42
CA LEU A 128 15.01 -25.61 17.75
C LEU A 128 15.15 -25.30 19.23
N SER A 129 15.31 -26.33 20.07
CA SER A 129 15.51 -26.21 21.52
C SER A 129 16.97 -25.96 21.93
N LEU A 130 17.90 -25.97 20.96
CA LEU A 130 19.33 -25.86 21.26
C LEU A 130 19.69 -24.43 21.75
N PRO A 131 20.54 -24.30 22.79
CA PRO A 131 20.72 -23.04 23.52
C PRO A 131 21.37 -21.91 22.71
N THR A 132 22.08 -22.24 21.62
CA THR A 132 22.78 -21.26 20.77
C THR A 132 21.98 -20.86 19.53
N TYR A 133 20.85 -21.52 19.27
CA TYR A 133 20.00 -21.26 18.11
C TYR A 133 19.02 -20.11 18.39
N GLY A 134 18.67 -19.36 17.34
CA GLY A 134 17.66 -18.30 17.40
C GLY A 134 18.10 -17.01 18.11
N ARG A 135 19.36 -16.89 18.51
CA ARG A 135 19.92 -15.73 19.25
C ARG A 135 21.26 -15.26 18.71
N TYR A 136 21.45 -13.94 18.62
CA TYR A 136 22.73 -13.33 18.27
C TYR A 136 23.85 -13.78 19.21
N GLN A 137 24.99 -14.18 18.64
CA GLN A 137 26.19 -14.59 19.40
C GLN A 137 27.25 -13.48 19.47
N HIS A 138 26.85 -12.25 19.11
CA HIS A 138 27.68 -11.05 19.08
C HIS A 138 26.78 -9.83 19.30
N THR A 139 27.40 -8.71 19.67
CA THR A 139 26.75 -7.40 19.77
C THR A 139 26.61 -6.74 18.39
N TYR A 140 25.81 -5.69 18.32
CA TYR A 140 25.68 -4.86 17.11
C TYR A 140 27.00 -4.14 16.81
N GLU A 141 27.68 -3.63 17.84
CA GLU A 141 28.95 -2.93 17.74
C GLU A 141 30.08 -3.86 17.24
N GLU A 142 30.10 -5.12 17.69
CA GLU A 142 31.02 -6.14 17.17
C GLU A 142 30.74 -6.46 15.69
N MET A 143 29.47 -6.55 15.29
CA MET A 143 29.10 -6.72 13.89
C MET A 143 29.57 -5.54 13.06
N LEU A 144 29.32 -4.30 13.47
CA LEU A 144 29.81 -3.11 12.76
C LEU A 144 31.34 -3.10 12.62
N ALA A 145 32.08 -3.49 13.66
CA ALA A 145 33.54 -3.54 13.63
C ALA A 145 34.09 -4.62 12.68
N ALA A 146 33.31 -5.66 12.40
CA ALA A 146 33.64 -6.72 11.44
C ALA A 146 33.33 -6.33 9.98
N GLN A 147 32.56 -5.26 9.76
CA GLN A 147 32.14 -4.83 8.43
C GLN A 147 33.08 -3.76 7.86
N ASP A 148 33.36 -3.89 6.57
CA ASP A 148 34.06 -2.85 5.82
C ASP A 148 33.15 -1.64 5.56
N ALA A 149 33.75 -0.47 5.31
CA ALA A 149 32.99 0.70 4.88
C ALA A 149 32.30 0.47 3.53
N LEU A 150 31.12 1.08 3.35
CA LEU A 150 30.39 1.05 2.09
C LEU A 150 31.23 1.69 0.97
N ILE A 151 31.43 0.95 -0.11
CA ILE A 151 32.01 1.48 -1.34
C ILE A 151 30.90 2.17 -2.12
N ALA A 152 31.11 3.44 -2.46
CA ALA A 152 30.12 4.19 -3.23
C ALA A 152 30.01 3.71 -4.67
N SER A 153 28.78 3.65 -5.16
CA SER A 153 28.48 3.36 -6.56
C SER A 153 27.73 4.53 -7.19
N ALA A 154 27.94 4.70 -8.50
CA ALA A 154 27.13 5.58 -9.33
C ALA A 154 25.65 5.13 -9.39
N GLY A 155 25.39 3.83 -9.15
CA GLY A 155 24.05 3.28 -9.07
C GLY A 155 23.34 3.54 -7.74
N ASP A 156 24.00 4.13 -6.73
CA ASP A 156 23.34 4.43 -5.45
C ASP A 156 22.19 5.44 -5.66
N ARG A 157 20.97 5.10 -5.19
CA ARG A 157 19.80 5.97 -5.33
C ARG A 157 19.99 7.21 -4.46
N VAL A 158 19.65 8.37 -5.01
CA VAL A 158 19.63 9.63 -4.27
C VAL A 158 18.29 10.33 -4.50
N THR A 159 17.43 10.32 -3.49
CA THR A 159 16.15 11.01 -3.53
C THR A 159 16.34 12.47 -3.08
N VAL A 160 15.84 13.42 -3.87
CA VAL A 160 16.05 14.86 -3.63
C VAL A 160 14.92 15.44 -2.78
N LEU A 161 15.31 16.17 -1.73
CA LEU A 161 14.40 16.96 -0.91
C LEU A 161 14.29 18.41 -1.43
N HIS A 162 13.06 18.90 -1.50
CA HIS A 162 12.73 20.20 -2.08
C HIS A 162 12.24 21.21 -1.03
N PRO A 163 12.32 22.52 -1.31
CA PRO A 163 11.75 23.51 -0.41
C PRO A 163 10.22 23.43 -0.37
N GLY A 164 9.66 23.41 0.84
CA GLY A 164 8.23 23.56 1.12
C GLY A 164 7.81 25.03 1.30
N GLY A 165 6.50 25.24 1.39
CA GLY A 165 5.89 26.45 1.94
C GLY A 165 6.03 26.49 3.46
N ASP A 166 5.19 27.28 4.11
CA ASP A 166 5.11 27.20 5.58
C ASP A 166 4.36 25.94 6.03
N LEU A 167 4.61 25.50 7.27
CA LEU A 167 4.07 24.24 7.76
C LEU A 167 2.53 24.22 7.76
N GLU A 168 1.87 25.36 7.99
CA GLU A 168 0.41 25.42 8.02
C GLU A 168 -0.17 25.25 6.61
N GLU A 169 0.46 25.87 5.61
CA GLU A 169 0.15 25.71 4.19
C GLU A 169 0.35 24.26 3.73
N GLU A 170 1.53 23.67 3.96
CA GLU A 170 1.84 22.29 3.56
C GLU A 170 0.91 21.25 4.24
N VAL A 171 0.58 21.47 5.53
CA VAL A 171 -0.37 20.61 6.25
C VAL A 171 -1.78 20.74 5.68
N THR A 172 -2.21 21.96 5.33
CA THR A 172 -3.53 22.21 4.73
C THR A 172 -3.62 21.56 3.35
N ASP A 173 -2.60 21.71 2.52
CA ASP A 173 -2.56 21.13 1.18
C ASP A 173 -2.59 19.60 1.23
N LEU A 174 -1.76 19.00 2.10
CA LEU A 174 -1.74 17.55 2.29
C LEU A 174 -3.07 17.03 2.83
N TYR A 175 -3.69 17.75 3.78
CA TYR A 175 -5.03 17.44 4.28
C TYR A 175 -6.06 17.43 3.15
N LEU A 176 -6.10 18.49 2.34
CA LEU A 176 -7.06 18.63 1.24
C LEU A 176 -6.87 17.52 0.21
N ALA A 177 -5.62 17.18 -0.15
CA ALA A 177 -5.30 16.11 -1.08
C ALA A 177 -5.75 14.73 -0.57
N LEU A 178 -5.47 14.40 0.69
CA LEU A 178 -5.87 13.12 1.28
C LEU A 178 -7.38 13.03 1.51
N ALA A 179 -8.00 14.08 2.04
CA ALA A 179 -9.43 14.13 2.29
C ALA A 179 -10.24 14.05 0.99
N GLY A 180 -9.80 14.76 -0.06
CA GLY A 180 -10.45 14.81 -1.38
C GLY A 180 -10.19 13.60 -2.28
N SER A 181 -9.32 12.67 -1.87
CA SER A 181 -8.92 11.51 -2.68
C SER A 181 -10.11 10.73 -3.26
N THR A 182 -10.09 10.48 -4.57
CA THR A 182 -11.12 9.71 -5.31
C THR A 182 -10.92 8.18 -5.19
N THR A 183 -9.73 7.77 -4.77
CA THR A 183 -9.36 6.40 -4.44
C THR A 183 -9.34 6.20 -2.92
N PRO A 184 -9.84 5.07 -2.38
CA PRO A 184 -9.73 4.81 -0.94
C PRO A 184 -8.27 4.83 -0.47
N LEU A 185 -8.02 5.42 0.69
CA LEU A 185 -6.70 5.49 1.30
C LEU A 185 -6.34 4.15 1.97
N GLY A 186 -5.05 3.81 1.96
CA GLY A 186 -4.50 2.75 2.80
C GLY A 186 -4.58 3.10 4.29
N GLU A 187 -4.37 2.12 5.16
CA GLU A 187 -4.49 2.32 6.61
C GLU A 187 -3.54 3.39 7.16
N GLU A 188 -2.30 3.44 6.68
CA GLU A 188 -1.32 4.46 7.06
C GLU A 188 -1.81 5.86 6.65
N HIS A 189 -2.12 6.07 5.36
CA HIS A 189 -2.62 7.37 4.89
C HIS A 189 -3.94 7.78 5.56
N LEU A 190 -4.79 6.82 5.96
CA LEU A 190 -6.02 7.11 6.71
C LEU A 190 -5.72 7.54 8.16
N ARG A 191 -4.69 6.96 8.80
CA ARG A 191 -4.19 7.40 10.11
C ARG A 191 -3.56 8.80 9.99
N ASP A 192 -2.80 9.05 8.94
CA ASP A 192 -2.21 10.37 8.67
C ASP A 192 -3.30 11.43 8.45
N LEU A 193 -4.32 11.10 7.65
CA LEU A 193 -5.49 11.95 7.47
C LEU A 193 -6.16 12.28 8.81
N ARG A 194 -6.24 11.33 9.76
CA ARG A 194 -6.78 11.58 11.10
C ARG A 194 -5.93 12.61 11.86
N THR A 195 -4.61 12.50 11.80
CA THR A 195 -3.68 13.45 12.42
C THR A 195 -3.81 14.85 11.80
N LEU A 196 -3.89 14.92 10.46
CA LEU A 196 -4.01 16.17 9.70
C LEU A 196 -5.38 16.85 9.84
N ALA A 197 -6.45 16.07 10.00
CA ALA A 197 -7.82 16.58 10.08
C ALA A 197 -8.07 17.43 11.33
N GLY A 198 -7.35 17.18 12.43
CA GLY A 198 -7.49 17.94 13.68
C GLY A 198 -7.21 19.45 13.49
N PRO A 199 -5.98 19.83 13.12
CA PRO A 199 -5.63 21.22 12.81
C PRO A 199 -6.52 21.83 11.70
N CYS A 200 -6.87 21.04 10.69
CA CYS A 200 -7.62 21.52 9.52
C CYS A 200 -9.15 21.56 9.70
N ALA A 201 -9.67 21.15 10.86
CA ALA A 201 -11.11 20.95 11.07
C ALA A 201 -11.98 22.21 10.87
N ARG A 202 -11.41 23.39 11.16
CA ARG A 202 -12.05 24.71 10.95
C ARG A 202 -11.65 25.39 9.64
N GLY A 203 -10.65 24.86 8.96
CA GLY A 203 -10.12 25.41 7.72
C GLY A 203 -10.92 24.98 6.49
N PRO A 204 -10.38 25.27 5.29
CA PRO A 204 -10.93 24.83 4.01
C PRO A 204 -11.19 23.31 3.99
N GLN A 205 -12.21 22.90 3.25
CA GLN A 205 -12.56 21.49 3.04
C GLN A 205 -12.49 21.21 1.54
N PRO A 206 -12.16 19.98 1.12
CA PRO A 206 -12.20 19.63 -0.31
C PRO A 206 -13.65 19.78 -0.82
N GLU A 207 -13.79 20.11 -2.11
CA GLU A 207 -15.10 20.27 -2.77
C GLU A 207 -15.99 19.03 -2.61
N SER A 208 -15.38 17.84 -2.60
CA SER A 208 -16.05 16.59 -2.31
C SER A 208 -15.15 15.63 -1.54
N ILE A 209 -15.76 14.75 -0.74
CA ILE A 209 -15.09 13.64 -0.05
C ILE A 209 -15.75 12.34 -0.51
N PRO A 210 -15.37 11.79 -1.68
CA PRO A 210 -16.07 10.66 -2.28
C PRO A 210 -15.86 9.34 -1.52
N VAL A 211 -14.73 9.19 -0.84
CA VAL A 211 -14.40 8.03 0.00
C VAL A 211 -15.05 8.16 1.37
N ARG A 212 -15.86 7.17 1.75
CA ARG A 212 -16.70 7.22 2.97
C ARG A 212 -15.88 7.12 4.24
N GLU A 213 -14.78 6.40 4.19
CA GLU A 213 -13.82 6.23 5.26
C GLU A 213 -13.12 7.56 5.59
N ASN A 214 -12.59 8.25 4.57
CA ASN A 214 -11.99 9.59 4.72
C ASN A 214 -12.98 10.56 5.35
N ARG A 215 -14.23 10.54 4.89
CA ARG A 215 -15.30 11.39 5.41
C ARG A 215 -15.58 11.14 6.89
N ALA A 216 -15.53 9.89 7.34
CA ALA A 216 -15.73 9.55 8.74
C ALA A 216 -14.63 10.16 9.62
N VAL A 217 -13.38 10.07 9.17
CA VAL A 217 -12.20 10.66 9.84
C VAL A 217 -12.29 12.20 9.86
N VAL A 218 -12.63 12.82 8.74
CA VAL A 218 -12.84 14.28 8.67
C VAL A 218 -13.96 14.72 9.62
N ASN A 219 -15.08 14.00 9.63
CA ASN A 219 -16.21 14.32 10.51
C ASN A 219 -15.91 14.12 12.00
N GLU A 220 -15.02 13.20 12.36
CA GLU A 220 -14.54 13.03 13.73
C GLU A 220 -13.84 14.30 14.22
N ALA A 221 -12.90 14.84 13.43
CA ALA A 221 -12.21 16.09 13.74
C ALA A 221 -13.17 17.30 13.75
N ARG A 222 -14.09 17.38 12.78
CA ARG A 222 -15.10 18.45 12.70
C ARG A 222 -16.03 18.44 13.92
N LEU A 223 -16.48 17.26 14.36
CA LEU A 223 -17.32 17.13 15.54
C LEU A 223 -16.58 17.60 16.80
N ALA A 224 -15.29 17.27 16.93
CA ALA A 224 -14.47 17.66 18.08
C ALA A 224 -14.37 19.19 18.24
N VAL A 225 -14.36 19.93 17.13
CA VAL A 225 -14.32 21.41 17.13
C VAL A 225 -15.68 22.09 17.08
N GLY A 226 -16.78 21.31 17.06
CA GLY A 226 -18.15 21.81 16.97
C GLY A 226 -18.59 22.27 15.57
N ALA A 227 -17.86 21.89 14.51
CA ALA A 227 -18.22 22.20 13.14
C ALA A 227 -19.32 21.25 12.61
N GLY A 228 -20.09 21.71 11.61
CA GLY A 228 -21.15 20.91 11.00
C GLY A 228 -20.62 19.66 10.27
N LEU A 229 -21.32 18.54 10.41
CA LEU A 229 -20.96 17.27 9.78
C LEU A 229 -21.21 17.29 8.27
N LEU A 230 -20.31 16.68 7.51
CA LEU A 230 -20.41 16.45 6.07
C LEU A 230 -21.00 15.05 5.85
N LEU A 231 -22.32 14.94 5.69
CA LEU A 231 -23.03 13.65 5.57
C LEU A 231 -23.75 13.55 4.24
N ASP A 232 -23.75 12.34 3.66
CA ASP A 232 -24.57 12.01 2.49
C ASP A 232 -25.43 10.78 2.77
N THR A 233 -24.90 9.75 3.44
CA THR A 233 -25.69 8.53 3.75
C THR A 233 -25.90 8.35 5.25
N VAL A 234 -26.90 7.56 5.64
CA VAL A 234 -27.06 7.13 7.04
C VAL A 234 -25.87 6.31 7.53
N VAL A 235 -25.18 5.62 6.60
CA VAL A 235 -23.98 4.85 6.90
C VAL A 235 -22.79 5.77 7.21
N ASP A 236 -22.76 7.01 6.71
CA ASP A 236 -21.72 7.98 7.10
C ASP A 236 -21.81 8.30 8.60
N VAL A 237 -23.04 8.37 9.16
CA VAL A 237 -23.25 8.53 10.61
C VAL A 237 -22.79 7.29 11.37
N LEU A 238 -23.07 6.10 10.83
CA LEU A 238 -22.59 4.85 11.43
C LEU A 238 -21.06 4.79 11.46
N ARG A 239 -20.38 5.14 10.36
CA ARG A 239 -18.91 5.19 10.30
C ARG A 239 -18.33 6.22 11.26
N LEU A 240 -18.94 7.39 11.38
CA LEU A 240 -18.55 8.40 12.37
C LEU A 240 -18.70 7.86 13.81
N ALA A 241 -19.80 7.16 14.11
CA ALA A 241 -19.96 6.54 15.43
C ALA A 241 -18.91 5.44 15.70
N CYS A 242 -18.47 4.73 14.66
CA CYS A 242 -17.35 3.80 14.76
C CYS A 242 -16.04 4.54 15.07
N ALA A 243 -15.74 5.63 14.34
CA ALA A 243 -14.55 6.46 14.57
C ALA A 243 -14.48 6.95 16.02
N LEU A 244 -15.56 7.54 16.53
CA LEU A 244 -15.69 8.04 17.92
C LEU A 244 -15.56 6.95 19.00
N SER A 245 -15.59 5.68 18.60
CA SER A 245 -15.42 4.52 19.49
C SER A 245 -14.06 3.84 19.33
N ASP A 246 -13.12 4.46 18.59
CA ASP A 246 -11.85 3.88 18.11
C ASP A 246 -12.05 2.54 17.37
N GLY A 247 -13.15 2.44 16.61
CA GLY A 247 -13.50 1.27 15.82
C GLY A 247 -13.14 1.38 14.34
N ASP A 248 -13.49 0.33 13.59
CA ASP A 248 -13.21 0.22 12.17
C ASP A 248 -14.20 1.04 11.33
N VAL A 249 -13.73 2.17 10.78
CA VAL A 249 -14.53 3.06 9.91
C VAL A 249 -14.83 2.45 8.54
N THR A 250 -14.14 1.37 8.17
CA THR A 250 -14.42 0.61 6.95
C THR A 250 -15.64 -0.32 7.11
N LEU A 251 -16.09 -0.53 8.36
CA LEU A 251 -17.19 -1.43 8.75
C LEU A 251 -16.95 -2.92 8.44
N HIS A 252 -15.70 -3.36 8.30
CA HIS A 252 -15.40 -4.79 8.11
C HIS A 252 -15.39 -5.54 9.44
N GLN A 253 -14.91 -4.88 10.50
CA GLN A 253 -15.02 -5.37 11.86
C GLN A 253 -16.20 -4.71 12.58
N SER A 254 -16.88 -5.51 13.41
CA SER A 254 -17.92 -4.99 14.29
C SER A 254 -17.31 -4.08 15.35
N THR A 255 -17.81 -2.85 15.46
CA THR A 255 -17.38 -1.90 16.48
C THR A 255 -18.18 -2.05 17.76
N ARG A 256 -17.49 -2.07 18.90
CA ARG A 256 -18.10 -1.92 20.22
C ARG A 256 -18.27 -0.43 20.53
N PHE A 257 -19.49 0.10 20.39
CA PHE A 257 -19.74 1.52 20.63
C PHE A 257 -19.55 1.93 22.09
N ARG A 258 -18.81 3.02 22.28
CA ARG A 258 -18.59 3.69 23.58
C ARG A 258 -19.84 4.45 24.02
N ALA A 259 -19.84 4.87 25.28
CA ALA A 259 -20.85 5.80 25.77
C ALA A 259 -20.67 7.17 25.09
N LEU A 260 -21.69 7.62 24.35
CA LEU A 260 -21.67 8.92 23.68
C LEU A 260 -22.25 10.00 24.60
N SER A 261 -21.65 11.19 24.59
CA SER A 261 -22.17 12.35 25.33
C SER A 261 -23.50 12.83 24.73
N ARG A 262 -24.35 13.50 25.52
CA ARG A 262 -25.63 14.03 25.03
C ARG A 262 -25.48 14.96 23.81
N PRO A 263 -24.50 15.89 23.75
CA PRO A 263 -24.26 16.71 22.56
C PRO A 263 -23.92 15.89 21.31
N VAL A 264 -23.09 14.85 21.45
CA VAL A 264 -22.73 13.96 20.34
C VAL A 264 -23.94 13.18 19.85
N ARG A 265 -24.73 12.57 20.75
CA ARG A 265 -25.98 11.86 20.39
C ARG A 265 -26.91 12.77 19.58
N ARG A 266 -27.10 14.00 20.06
CA ARG A 266 -27.94 15.01 19.42
C ARG A 266 -27.46 15.34 18.01
N THR A 267 -26.16 15.49 17.82
CA THR A 267 -25.57 15.82 16.52
C THR A 267 -25.71 14.67 15.53
N LEU A 268 -25.48 13.43 15.96
CA LEU A 268 -25.64 12.24 15.12
C LEU A 268 -27.10 12.00 14.73
N LEU A 269 -28.05 12.15 15.66
CA LEU A 269 -29.48 12.04 15.37
C LEU A 269 -29.97 13.14 14.42
N ALA A 270 -29.55 14.39 14.62
CA ALA A 270 -29.85 15.47 13.68
C ALA A 270 -29.29 15.20 12.28
N GLY A 271 -28.08 14.60 12.19
CA GLY A 271 -27.48 14.19 10.93
C GLY A 271 -28.28 13.10 10.20
N LEU A 272 -28.70 12.04 10.92
CA LEU A 272 -29.57 11.01 10.35
C LEU A 272 -30.89 11.59 9.85
N ASP A 273 -31.50 12.46 10.65
CA ASP A 273 -32.78 13.10 10.34
C ASP A 273 -32.69 13.92 9.06
N ALA A 274 -31.66 14.77 8.94
CA ALA A 274 -31.44 15.60 7.76
C ALA A 274 -31.19 14.78 6.48
N VAL A 275 -30.40 13.70 6.57
CA VAL A 275 -30.12 12.82 5.42
C VAL A 275 -31.39 12.16 4.90
N ILE A 276 -32.23 11.63 5.79
CA ILE A 276 -33.48 10.96 5.40
C ILE A 276 -34.56 11.95 4.97
N ALA A 277 -34.66 13.11 5.62
CA ALA A 277 -35.57 14.17 5.22
C ALA A 277 -35.30 14.63 3.78
N ALA A 278 -34.02 14.75 3.40
CA ALA A 278 -33.62 15.13 2.05
C ALA A 278 -33.82 14.00 1.03
N ASN A 279 -33.65 12.73 1.42
CA ASN A 279 -33.83 11.58 0.54
C ASN A 279 -34.27 10.31 1.30
N PRO A 280 -35.60 10.05 1.37
CA PRO A 280 -36.13 8.89 2.09
C PRO A 280 -35.64 7.53 1.56
N ALA A 281 -35.22 7.43 0.29
CA ALA A 281 -34.72 6.18 -0.28
C ALA A 281 -33.42 5.69 0.38
N LYS A 282 -32.68 6.58 1.05
CA LYS A 282 -31.45 6.24 1.80
C LYS A 282 -31.72 5.35 3.03
N LEU A 283 -32.98 5.17 3.43
CA LEU A 283 -33.37 4.15 4.42
C LEU A 283 -32.98 2.73 3.98
N ALA A 284 -32.91 2.46 2.68
CA ALA A 284 -32.51 1.16 2.16
C ALA A 284 -31.07 0.77 2.54
N ASP A 285 -30.17 1.73 2.75
CA ASP A 285 -28.77 1.49 3.10
C ASP A 285 -28.61 0.85 4.50
N VAL A 286 -29.64 0.96 5.34
CA VAL A 286 -29.69 0.35 6.68
C VAL A 286 -29.61 -1.18 6.61
N HIS A 287 -30.13 -1.80 5.54
CA HIS A 287 -30.23 -3.26 5.43
C HIS A 287 -28.88 -3.97 5.48
N ALA A 288 -27.85 -3.35 4.92
CA ALA A 288 -26.49 -3.91 4.92
C ALA A 288 -25.85 -3.94 6.32
N TYR A 289 -26.34 -3.11 7.26
CA TYR A 289 -25.72 -2.88 8.57
C TYR A 289 -26.75 -2.88 9.71
N ARG A 290 -27.78 -3.73 9.61
CA ARG A 290 -28.94 -3.69 10.51
C ARG A 290 -28.55 -3.90 11.97
N GLU A 291 -27.68 -4.86 12.24
CA GLU A 291 -27.28 -5.17 13.62
C GLU A 291 -26.40 -4.05 14.19
N GLU A 292 -25.55 -3.44 13.38
CA GLU A 292 -24.76 -2.26 13.74
C GLU A 292 -25.66 -1.07 14.10
N PHE A 293 -26.70 -0.81 13.30
CA PHE A 293 -27.67 0.26 13.58
C PHE A 293 -28.50 0.00 14.83
N LYS A 294 -28.87 -1.26 15.13
CA LYS A 294 -29.52 -1.60 16.40
C LYS A 294 -28.62 -1.27 17.59
N ARG A 295 -27.36 -1.72 17.55
CA ARG A 295 -26.35 -1.42 18.58
C ARG A 295 -26.09 0.08 18.73
N LEU A 296 -26.06 0.83 17.62
CA LEU A 296 -25.94 2.29 17.66
C LEU A 296 -27.18 2.94 18.28
N GLY A 297 -28.37 2.46 17.95
CA GLY A 297 -29.64 2.95 18.50
C GLY A 297 -29.72 2.82 20.03
N GLU A 298 -29.14 1.75 20.60
CA GLU A 298 -29.00 1.58 22.05
C GLU A 298 -28.13 2.67 22.70
N ARG A 299 -27.19 3.27 21.96
CA ARG A 299 -26.33 4.37 22.45
C ARG A 299 -26.91 5.75 22.19
N LEU A 300 -27.68 5.92 21.12
CA LEU A 300 -28.24 7.21 20.73
C LEU A 300 -29.57 7.53 21.42
N HIS A 301 -30.32 6.52 21.85
CA HIS A 301 -31.64 6.66 22.48
C HIS A 301 -32.61 7.55 21.67
N PRO A 302 -32.92 7.19 20.41
CA PRO A 302 -33.73 8.05 19.52
C PRO A 302 -35.11 8.42 20.09
N HIS A 303 -35.69 7.56 20.93
CA HIS A 303 -37.00 7.79 21.58
C HIS A 303 -36.99 8.96 22.57
N GLU A 304 -35.83 9.36 23.11
CA GLU A 304 -35.69 10.54 23.99
C GLU A 304 -35.75 11.86 23.19
N TYR A 305 -35.72 11.80 21.85
CA TYR A 305 -35.63 12.97 20.98
C TYR A 305 -36.71 12.95 19.87
N PRO A 306 -38.00 13.13 20.20
CA PRO A 306 -39.11 13.05 19.23
C PRO A 306 -39.05 14.11 18.11
N ARG A 307 -38.22 15.15 18.27
CA ARG A 307 -38.01 16.20 17.25
C ARG A 307 -37.30 15.72 15.97
N TRP A 308 -36.76 14.49 15.96
CA TRP A 308 -36.07 13.89 14.80
C TRP A 308 -36.78 12.62 14.33
N PRO A 309 -37.98 12.74 13.74
CA PRO A 309 -38.79 11.60 13.34
C PRO A 309 -38.14 10.77 12.22
N HIS A 310 -37.39 11.39 11.31
CA HIS A 310 -36.72 10.68 10.22
C HIS A 310 -35.50 9.90 10.73
N ALA A 311 -34.84 10.36 11.80
CA ALA A 311 -33.83 9.55 12.47
C ALA A 311 -34.44 8.31 13.13
N ALA A 312 -35.65 8.40 13.69
CA ALA A 312 -36.34 7.25 14.27
C ALA A 312 -36.66 6.17 13.23
N ASP A 313 -37.01 6.57 11.99
CA ASP A 313 -37.25 5.66 10.88
C ASP A 313 -36.05 4.76 10.55
N VAL A 314 -34.82 5.28 10.66
CA VAL A 314 -33.58 4.50 10.46
C VAL A 314 -33.56 3.27 11.38
N PHE A 315 -33.91 3.47 12.65
CA PHE A 315 -33.92 2.39 13.63
C PHE A 315 -35.15 1.48 13.50
N ALA A 316 -36.30 2.02 13.06
CA ALA A 316 -37.47 1.21 12.73
C ALA A 316 -37.16 0.22 11.58
N VAL A 317 -36.46 0.68 10.54
CA VAL A 317 -35.98 -0.19 9.44
C VAL A 317 -35.00 -1.24 9.97
N ALA A 318 -34.04 -0.84 10.81
CA ALA A 318 -33.09 -1.78 11.42
C ALA A 318 -33.81 -2.91 12.21
N ARG A 319 -34.89 -2.57 12.91
CA ARG A 319 -35.75 -3.50 13.68
C ARG A 319 -36.79 -4.27 12.85
N ARG A 320 -36.93 -3.99 11.55
CA ARG A 320 -38.01 -4.49 10.66
C ARG A 320 -39.42 -4.05 11.05
N GLU A 321 -39.52 -2.92 11.73
CA GLU A 321 -40.81 -2.27 12.04
C GLU A 321 -41.30 -1.42 10.86
N LYS A 322 -40.38 -1.05 9.96
CA LYS A 322 -40.66 -0.30 8.72
C LYS A 322 -39.96 -0.95 7.54
N GLU A 323 -40.68 -1.10 6.43
CA GLU A 323 -40.09 -1.62 5.19
C GLU A 323 -39.38 -0.52 4.39
N ALA A 324 -38.25 -0.88 3.81
CA ALA A 324 -37.52 -0.05 2.85
C ALA A 324 -36.99 -0.97 1.75
N ARG A 325 -37.60 -0.94 0.55
CA ARG A 325 -37.20 -1.80 -0.56
C ARG A 325 -35.84 -1.35 -1.10
N THR A 326 -34.91 -2.28 -1.31
CA THR A 326 -33.57 -1.94 -1.83
C THR A 326 -33.59 -1.80 -3.34
N PHE A 327 -32.67 -0.99 -3.86
CA PHE A 327 -32.43 -0.90 -5.29
C PHE A 327 -31.96 -2.25 -5.85
N ASP A 328 -31.08 -2.94 -5.12
CA ASP A 328 -30.50 -4.21 -5.56
C ASP A 328 -31.54 -5.32 -5.66
N SER A 329 -32.51 -5.41 -4.74
CA SER A 329 -33.55 -6.44 -4.85
C SER A 329 -34.38 -6.31 -6.12
N ARG A 330 -34.65 -5.07 -6.56
CA ARG A 330 -35.36 -4.81 -7.82
C ARG A 330 -34.53 -5.18 -9.05
N VAL A 331 -33.21 -5.03 -8.98
CA VAL A 331 -32.30 -5.43 -10.07
C VAL A 331 -32.22 -6.95 -10.14
N GLU A 332 -32.03 -7.64 -9.01
CA GLU A 332 -31.98 -9.11 -8.96
C GLU A 332 -33.26 -9.73 -9.50
N GLU A 333 -34.44 -9.21 -9.14
CA GLU A 333 -35.73 -9.69 -9.70
C GLU A 333 -35.77 -9.63 -11.25
N LEU A 334 -35.16 -8.61 -11.85
CA LEU A 334 -35.10 -8.47 -13.31
C LEU A 334 -34.05 -9.40 -13.92
N LEU A 335 -32.91 -9.58 -13.25
CA LEU A 335 -31.85 -10.49 -13.69
C LEU A 335 -32.30 -11.97 -13.60
N ASP A 336 -33.01 -12.35 -12.55
CA ASP A 336 -33.58 -13.69 -12.38
C ASP A 336 -34.63 -14.01 -13.46
N ALA A 337 -35.35 -12.99 -13.93
CA ALA A 337 -36.28 -13.09 -15.04
C ALA A 337 -35.61 -13.01 -16.42
N TYR A 338 -34.28 -12.88 -16.49
CA TYR A 338 -33.51 -12.62 -17.70
C TYR A 338 -33.98 -11.38 -18.49
N ASP A 339 -34.62 -10.40 -17.82
CA ASP A 339 -35.05 -9.14 -18.43
C ASP A 339 -33.89 -8.14 -18.45
N VAL A 340 -32.97 -8.33 -19.39
CA VAL A 340 -31.78 -7.47 -19.57
C VAL A 340 -32.17 -6.03 -19.84
N LEU A 341 -33.17 -5.80 -20.70
CA LEU A 341 -33.63 -4.44 -21.03
C LEU A 341 -34.25 -3.75 -19.81
N GLY A 342 -35.03 -4.46 -19.00
CA GLY A 342 -35.55 -3.97 -17.73
C GLY A 342 -34.45 -3.65 -16.74
N ALA A 343 -33.49 -4.56 -16.57
CA ALA A 343 -32.34 -4.35 -15.70
C ALA A 343 -31.53 -3.11 -16.13
N VAL A 344 -31.26 -2.95 -17.42
CA VAL A 344 -30.58 -1.77 -17.99
C VAL A 344 -31.36 -0.49 -17.69
N ARG A 345 -32.68 -0.47 -17.96
CA ARG A 345 -33.53 0.70 -17.67
C ARG A 345 -33.45 1.13 -16.20
N LEU A 346 -33.46 0.17 -15.28
CA LEU A 346 -33.34 0.44 -13.85
C LEU A 346 -31.92 0.90 -13.47
N LEU A 347 -30.89 0.20 -13.96
CA LEU A 347 -29.48 0.45 -13.64
C LEU A 347 -28.97 1.80 -14.15
N LYS A 348 -29.60 2.41 -15.16
CA LYS A 348 -29.29 3.78 -15.59
C LYS A 348 -29.43 4.82 -14.48
N SER A 349 -30.33 4.64 -13.51
CA SER A 349 -30.45 5.54 -12.36
C SER A 349 -29.37 5.31 -11.29
N ALA A 350 -28.52 4.30 -11.46
CA ALA A 350 -27.36 4.01 -10.62
C ALA A 350 -26.14 3.69 -11.49
N PRO A 351 -25.54 4.69 -12.18
CA PRO A 351 -24.50 4.48 -13.20
C PRO A 351 -23.34 3.60 -12.75
N GLY A 352 -22.86 3.79 -11.50
CA GLY A 352 -21.79 2.97 -10.95
C GLY A 352 -22.17 1.51 -10.72
N LYS A 353 -23.45 1.20 -10.48
CA LYS A 353 -23.96 -0.17 -10.40
C LYS A 353 -24.11 -0.78 -11.80
N LEU A 354 -24.58 -0.01 -12.79
CA LEU A 354 -24.61 -0.45 -14.19
C LEU A 354 -23.21 -0.91 -14.64
N PHE A 355 -22.19 -0.09 -14.41
CA PHE A 355 -20.81 -0.38 -14.80
C PHE A 355 -20.27 -1.68 -14.19
N ARG A 356 -20.64 -1.98 -12.94
CA ARG A 356 -20.27 -3.23 -12.27
C ARG A 356 -21.03 -4.46 -12.79
N ALA A 357 -22.17 -4.25 -13.44
CA ALA A 357 -23.01 -5.30 -14.01
C ALA A 357 -22.74 -5.57 -15.50
N LEU A 358 -21.97 -4.73 -16.21
CA LEU A 358 -21.77 -4.82 -17.67
C LEU A 358 -21.30 -6.20 -18.13
N ASP A 359 -20.34 -6.81 -17.44
CA ASP A 359 -19.85 -8.16 -17.80
C ASP A 359 -20.97 -9.20 -17.73
N LEU A 360 -21.81 -9.15 -16.69
CA LEU A 360 -22.95 -10.04 -16.55
C LEU A 360 -23.99 -9.78 -17.65
N LEU A 361 -24.40 -8.53 -17.83
CA LEU A 361 -25.42 -8.13 -18.79
C LEU A 361 -25.04 -8.52 -20.23
N LEU A 362 -23.78 -8.31 -20.63
CA LEU A 362 -23.31 -8.70 -21.96
C LEU A 362 -23.28 -10.22 -22.16
N ARG A 363 -23.03 -11.00 -21.10
CA ARG A 363 -23.01 -12.47 -21.17
C ARG A 363 -24.41 -13.08 -21.21
N ILE A 364 -25.37 -12.53 -20.47
CA ILE A 364 -26.72 -13.10 -20.38
C ILE A 364 -27.68 -12.57 -21.46
N ALA A 365 -27.30 -11.50 -22.17
CA ALA A 365 -28.08 -10.95 -23.27
C ALA A 365 -28.42 -12.01 -24.34
N ALA A 366 -29.70 -12.13 -24.65
CA ALA A 366 -30.27 -13.13 -25.54
C ALA A 366 -29.83 -12.95 -27.00
N GLY A 367 -29.48 -11.72 -27.40
CA GLY A 367 -29.06 -11.39 -28.75
C GLY A 367 -28.39 -10.02 -28.86
N GLN A 368 -28.06 -9.63 -30.10
CA GLN A 368 -27.32 -8.41 -30.38
C GLN A 368 -28.07 -7.13 -29.98
N GLU A 369 -29.40 -7.11 -30.12
CA GLU A 369 -30.24 -5.96 -29.74
C GLU A 369 -30.08 -5.60 -28.25
N GLU A 370 -30.11 -6.60 -27.37
CA GLU A 370 -29.91 -6.38 -25.94
C GLU A 370 -28.47 -5.96 -25.62
N ARG A 371 -27.48 -6.52 -26.32
CA ARG A 371 -26.07 -6.11 -26.15
C ARG A 371 -25.84 -4.67 -26.60
N ASP A 372 -26.45 -4.27 -27.70
CA ASP A 372 -26.43 -2.89 -28.18
C ASP A 372 -27.07 -1.94 -27.16
N ALA A 373 -28.19 -2.34 -26.54
CA ALA A 373 -28.82 -1.58 -25.48
C ALA A 373 -27.93 -1.44 -24.23
N VAL A 374 -27.21 -2.50 -23.85
CA VAL A 374 -26.25 -2.49 -22.73
C VAL A 374 -25.09 -1.53 -23.02
N VAL A 375 -24.47 -1.63 -24.19
CA VAL A 375 -23.36 -0.74 -24.60
C VAL A 375 -23.85 0.71 -24.68
N ALA A 376 -24.99 0.96 -25.32
CA ALA A 376 -25.57 2.31 -25.44
C ALA A 376 -25.85 2.93 -24.05
N ALA A 377 -26.40 2.14 -23.12
CA ALA A 377 -26.61 2.59 -21.75
C ALA A 377 -25.30 2.90 -21.03
N ALA A 378 -24.25 2.10 -21.24
CA ALA A 378 -22.93 2.37 -20.69
C ALA A 378 -22.37 3.71 -21.18
N VAL A 379 -22.45 3.98 -22.49
CA VAL A 379 -22.01 5.26 -23.08
C VAL A 379 -22.79 6.45 -22.53
N GLU A 380 -24.11 6.33 -22.46
CA GLU A 380 -24.99 7.40 -21.98
C GLU A 380 -24.66 7.82 -20.55
N VAL A 381 -24.44 6.86 -19.64
CA VAL A 381 -24.23 7.15 -18.23
C VAL A 381 -22.76 7.30 -17.85
N ALA A 382 -21.82 7.00 -18.76
CA ALA A 382 -20.39 7.06 -18.48
C ALA A 382 -19.98 8.39 -17.82
N PRO A 383 -20.40 9.58 -18.29
CA PRO A 383 -20.05 10.87 -17.67
C PRO A 383 -20.43 11.04 -16.20
N GLN A 384 -21.36 10.24 -15.69
CA GLN A 384 -21.85 10.29 -14.30
C GLN A 384 -21.16 9.27 -13.39
N VAL A 385 -20.36 8.37 -13.96
CA VAL A 385 -19.60 7.36 -13.23
C VAL A 385 -18.26 7.95 -12.83
N SER A 386 -17.80 7.72 -11.61
CA SER A 386 -16.45 8.13 -11.17
C SER A 386 -15.36 7.56 -12.10
N GLY A 387 -14.35 8.35 -12.47
CA GLY A 387 -13.32 7.92 -13.42
C GLY A 387 -12.58 6.66 -12.99
N ARG A 388 -12.36 6.47 -11.69
CA ARG A 388 -11.81 5.22 -11.12
C ARG A 388 -12.59 3.97 -11.52
N VAL A 389 -13.92 4.04 -11.52
CA VAL A 389 -14.79 2.90 -11.88
C VAL A 389 -14.75 2.66 -13.39
N VAL A 390 -14.73 3.72 -14.21
CA VAL A 390 -14.57 3.60 -15.67
C VAL A 390 -13.25 2.88 -15.99
N LEU A 391 -12.14 3.30 -15.38
CA LEU A 391 -10.82 2.67 -15.51
C LEU A 391 -10.81 1.21 -15.00
N SER A 392 -11.41 0.94 -13.84
CA SER A 392 -11.48 -0.42 -13.30
C SER A 392 -12.25 -1.38 -14.22
N VAL A 393 -13.33 -0.90 -14.83
CA VAL A 393 -14.13 -1.69 -15.79
C VAL A 393 -13.37 -1.88 -17.09
N ARG A 394 -12.66 -0.85 -17.58
CA ARG A 394 -11.78 -0.96 -18.74
C ARG A 394 -10.70 -2.03 -18.51
N GLU A 395 -9.97 -1.95 -17.40
CA GLU A 395 -8.97 -2.96 -17.01
C GLU A 395 -9.59 -4.36 -16.91
N HIS A 396 -10.81 -4.47 -16.38
CA HIS A 396 -11.52 -5.75 -16.34
C HIS A 396 -11.71 -6.33 -17.75
N PHE A 397 -12.25 -5.56 -18.69
CA PHE A 397 -12.57 -6.07 -20.03
C PHE A 397 -11.33 -6.39 -20.88
N GLN A 398 -10.19 -5.72 -20.68
CA GLN A 398 -8.95 -6.09 -21.38
C GLN A 398 -8.47 -7.51 -20.98
N ASN A 399 -8.70 -7.90 -19.72
CA ASN A 399 -8.38 -9.22 -19.20
C ASN A 399 -9.50 -10.26 -19.45
N ARG A 400 -10.50 -9.94 -20.29
CA ARG A 400 -11.57 -10.89 -20.70
C ARG A 400 -11.30 -11.52 -22.06
N GLU A 401 -10.14 -11.28 -22.66
CA GLU A 401 -9.73 -11.88 -23.92
C GLU A 401 -9.43 -13.37 -23.77
N ARG A 402 -10.41 -14.20 -24.17
CA ARG A 402 -10.37 -15.67 -24.42
C ARG A 402 -10.53 -16.57 -23.19
N GLU A 403 -10.80 -17.85 -23.45
CA GLU A 403 -10.67 -18.95 -22.49
C GLU A 403 -9.21 -18.97 -22.02
N THR A 404 -8.89 -18.15 -21.03
CA THR A 404 -7.60 -18.22 -20.38
C THR A 404 -7.73 -19.30 -19.32
N ASP A 405 -6.92 -20.36 -19.45
CA ASP A 405 -6.63 -21.25 -18.31
C ASP A 405 -5.93 -20.50 -17.16
N ALA A 406 -5.69 -19.18 -17.33
CA ALA A 406 -5.22 -18.27 -16.32
C ALA A 406 -6.26 -18.12 -15.20
N PRO A 407 -5.86 -18.33 -13.94
CA PRO A 407 -6.80 -18.26 -12.87
C PRO A 407 -7.09 -16.79 -12.51
N ARG A 408 -8.31 -16.51 -12.06
CA ARG A 408 -8.73 -15.22 -11.55
C ARG A 408 -8.16 -15.00 -10.17
N ILE A 409 -7.60 -13.83 -9.94
CA ILE A 409 -7.28 -13.36 -8.61
C ILE A 409 -8.35 -12.40 -8.09
N PHE A 410 -8.72 -12.61 -6.82
CA PHE A 410 -9.53 -11.71 -6.04
C PHE A 410 -8.68 -11.21 -4.89
N VAL A 411 -8.53 -9.89 -4.78
CA VAL A 411 -7.84 -9.29 -3.66
C VAL A 411 -8.81 -8.42 -2.87
N ASN A 412 -8.97 -8.74 -1.59
CA ASN A 412 -9.84 -7.93 -0.74
C ASN A 412 -9.11 -6.66 -0.25
N ARG A 413 -9.84 -5.82 0.49
CA ARG A 413 -9.31 -4.57 1.08
C ARG A 413 -8.21 -4.75 2.12
N ARG A 414 -7.92 -5.96 2.58
CA ARG A 414 -6.82 -6.26 3.51
C ARG A 414 -5.60 -6.86 2.80
N GLY A 415 -5.57 -6.78 1.46
CA GLY A 415 -4.52 -7.40 0.65
C GLY A 415 -4.61 -8.92 0.60
N ARG A 416 -5.68 -9.54 1.09
CA ARG A 416 -5.82 -11.01 1.04
C ARG A 416 -6.18 -11.44 -0.37
N GLY A 417 -5.25 -12.14 -1.00
CA GLY A 417 -5.41 -12.76 -2.31
C GLY A 417 -6.07 -14.14 -2.22
N TRP A 418 -7.01 -14.41 -3.11
CA TRP A 418 -7.53 -15.74 -3.38
C TRP A 418 -7.63 -15.96 -4.89
N VAL A 419 -7.32 -17.18 -5.32
CA VAL A 419 -7.24 -17.54 -6.74
C VAL A 419 -8.27 -18.61 -7.06
N SER A 420 -8.96 -18.44 -8.19
CA SER A 420 -10.01 -19.35 -8.66
C SER A 420 -9.91 -19.55 -10.17
N PRO A 421 -10.19 -20.75 -10.71
CA PRO A 421 -10.34 -20.91 -12.15
C PRO A 421 -11.44 -19.99 -12.72
N ASP A 422 -11.28 -19.50 -13.96
CA ASP A 422 -12.34 -18.76 -14.65
C ASP A 422 -13.21 -19.70 -15.48
N PHE A 423 -14.40 -20.04 -14.97
CA PHE A 423 -15.38 -20.84 -15.72
C PHE A 423 -16.44 -19.97 -16.44
N ARG A 424 -16.28 -18.65 -16.47
CA ARG A 424 -17.29 -17.77 -17.07
C ARG A 424 -17.18 -17.82 -18.60
N PRO A 425 -18.32 -17.88 -19.33
CA PRO A 425 -18.31 -17.73 -20.76
C PRO A 425 -17.60 -16.44 -21.20
N PRO A 426 -16.89 -16.43 -22.34
CA PRO A 426 -16.26 -15.23 -22.85
C PRO A 426 -17.29 -14.15 -23.18
N VAL A 427 -16.88 -12.89 -23.09
CA VAL A 427 -17.68 -11.77 -23.60
C VAL A 427 -17.46 -11.68 -25.12
N PRO A 428 -18.52 -11.53 -25.94
CA PRO A 428 -18.38 -11.39 -27.38
C PRO A 428 -17.39 -10.27 -27.76
N ALA A 429 -16.42 -10.59 -28.62
CA ALA A 429 -15.30 -9.69 -28.93
C ALA A 429 -15.78 -8.34 -29.50
N SER A 430 -16.75 -8.35 -30.43
CA SER A 430 -17.28 -7.12 -31.02
C SER A 430 -17.89 -6.16 -30.00
N ASP A 431 -18.63 -6.69 -29.01
CA ASP A 431 -19.30 -5.87 -27.99
C ASP A 431 -18.31 -5.40 -26.93
N ARG A 432 -17.36 -6.27 -26.56
CA ARG A 432 -16.24 -5.91 -25.68
C ARG A 432 -15.41 -4.78 -26.27
N ASP A 433 -14.99 -4.88 -27.53
CA ASP A 433 -14.09 -3.92 -28.16
C ASP A 433 -14.80 -2.57 -28.37
N ARG A 434 -16.09 -2.57 -28.72
CA ARG A 434 -16.93 -1.37 -28.75
C ARG A 434 -17.03 -0.70 -27.39
N LEU A 435 -17.22 -1.49 -26.32
CA LEU A 435 -17.25 -0.95 -24.97
C LEU A 435 -15.89 -0.39 -24.55
N ILE A 436 -14.78 -1.10 -24.79
CA ILE A 436 -13.42 -0.61 -24.51
C ILE A 436 -13.17 0.73 -25.22
N ALA A 437 -13.49 0.82 -26.52
CA ALA A 437 -13.32 2.05 -27.28
C ALA A 437 -14.14 3.22 -26.71
N ALA A 438 -15.37 2.96 -26.26
CA ALA A 438 -16.21 3.98 -25.63
C ALA A 438 -15.67 4.42 -24.26
N LEU A 439 -15.14 3.50 -23.46
CA LEU A 439 -14.51 3.81 -22.19
C LEU A 439 -13.23 4.63 -22.39
N ASP A 440 -12.38 4.26 -23.35
CA ASP A 440 -11.15 4.99 -23.70
C ASP A 440 -11.48 6.42 -24.20
N ALA A 441 -12.56 6.59 -24.97
CA ALA A 441 -13.05 7.91 -25.40
C ALA A 441 -13.54 8.77 -24.22
N GLU A 442 -14.28 8.17 -23.28
CA GLU A 442 -14.75 8.87 -22.09
C GLU A 442 -13.58 9.25 -21.16
N ILE A 443 -12.59 8.37 -20.98
CA ILE A 443 -11.39 8.68 -20.19
C ILE A 443 -10.61 9.83 -20.83
N ARG A 444 -10.38 9.77 -22.16
CA ARG A 444 -9.74 10.86 -22.91
C ARG A 444 -10.46 12.20 -22.73
N ARG A 445 -11.80 12.19 -22.71
CA ARG A 445 -12.62 13.41 -22.49
C ARG A 445 -12.38 14.04 -21.11
N ARG A 446 -12.03 13.25 -20.10
CA ARG A 446 -11.82 13.72 -18.72
C ARG A 446 -10.38 14.08 -18.39
N LEU A 447 -9.43 13.48 -19.11
CA LEU A 447 -8.01 13.75 -18.87
C LEU A 447 -7.70 15.22 -19.22
N PRO A 448 -6.81 15.86 -18.47
CA PRO A 448 -6.35 17.19 -18.81
C PRO A 448 -5.59 17.15 -20.15
N ALA A 449 -5.64 18.26 -20.88
CA ALA A 449 -4.82 18.50 -22.07
C ALA A 449 -3.74 19.52 -21.71
N PRO A 450 -2.65 19.11 -21.03
CA PRO A 450 -1.59 20.03 -20.67
C PRO A 450 -0.92 20.58 -21.92
N GLY A 451 -0.49 21.85 -21.88
CA GLY A 451 0.25 22.44 -22.99
C GLY A 451 1.52 21.64 -23.29
N ARG A 452 2.35 21.41 -22.27
CA ARG A 452 3.58 20.62 -22.35
C ARG A 452 3.59 19.53 -21.28
N LEU A 453 3.82 18.30 -21.72
CA LEU A 453 3.93 17.12 -20.87
C LEU A 453 5.39 16.65 -20.87
N LEU A 454 6.00 16.55 -19.69
CA LEU A 454 7.35 16.02 -19.49
C LEU A 454 7.25 14.69 -18.73
N VAL A 455 7.77 13.61 -19.31
CA VAL A 455 7.56 12.25 -18.78
C VAL A 455 8.90 11.56 -18.52
N ASP A 456 9.10 11.09 -17.30
CA ASP A 456 10.16 10.14 -16.98
C ASP A 456 9.79 8.74 -17.49
N PRO A 457 10.59 8.14 -18.40
CA PRO A 457 10.29 6.83 -18.97
C PRO A 457 10.08 5.71 -17.94
N ASP A 458 10.69 5.79 -16.76
CA ASP A 458 10.61 4.73 -15.75
C ASP A 458 9.22 4.68 -15.07
N VAL A 459 8.39 5.71 -15.23
CA VAL A 459 7.02 5.74 -14.69
C VAL A 459 6.02 4.97 -15.55
N PHE A 460 6.37 4.65 -16.81
CA PHE A 460 5.39 4.17 -17.78
C PHE A 460 4.67 2.89 -17.35
N ASP A 461 5.41 1.97 -16.73
CA ASP A 461 4.90 0.65 -16.34
C ASP A 461 4.42 0.62 -14.87
N VAL A 462 4.30 1.79 -14.24
CA VAL A 462 3.62 1.96 -12.95
C VAL A 462 2.12 1.77 -13.14
N ALA A 463 1.51 0.87 -12.37
CA ALA A 463 0.09 0.58 -12.43
C ALA A 463 -0.73 1.72 -11.80
N LEU A 464 -1.93 1.95 -12.33
CA LEU A 464 -2.86 2.93 -11.76
C LEU A 464 -3.41 2.43 -10.41
N PRO A 465 -3.55 3.29 -9.38
CA PRO A 465 -4.04 2.91 -8.06
C PRO A 465 -5.58 2.75 -8.04
N LEU A 466 -6.13 1.85 -8.86
CA LEU A 466 -7.58 1.69 -9.05
C LEU A 466 -8.28 0.96 -7.91
N SER A 467 -7.54 0.18 -7.13
CA SER A 467 -8.04 -0.54 -5.95
C SER A 467 -7.69 0.20 -4.67
N GLY A 468 -8.61 0.24 -3.71
CA GLY A 468 -8.52 1.07 -2.50
C GLY A 468 -7.42 0.71 -1.50
N ARG A 469 -6.55 -0.25 -1.84
CA ARG A 469 -5.35 -0.62 -1.09
C ARG A 469 -4.34 -1.27 -2.05
N ALA A 470 -4.19 -0.65 -3.22
CA ALA A 470 -3.23 -1.08 -4.23
C ALA A 470 -1.78 -0.88 -3.77
N THR A 471 -1.54 0.01 -2.81
CA THR A 471 -0.20 0.41 -2.35
C THR A 471 -0.18 0.24 -0.84
N ALA A 472 0.79 -0.53 -0.32
CA ALA A 472 1.18 -0.44 1.08
C ALA A 472 1.98 0.86 1.27
N GLY A 473 1.99 1.44 2.47
CA GLY A 473 2.82 2.64 2.66
C GLY A 473 4.29 2.29 2.85
N GLY A 474 5.13 3.32 2.72
CA GLY A 474 6.58 3.23 2.76
C GLY A 474 7.27 3.78 1.50
N LEU A 475 8.60 3.79 1.55
CA LEU A 475 9.48 4.35 0.53
C LEU A 475 9.58 3.45 -0.69
N GLY A 476 9.50 4.04 -1.90
CA GLY A 476 9.65 3.29 -3.16
C GLY A 476 8.55 2.26 -3.41
N VAL A 477 7.40 2.41 -2.75
CA VAL A 477 6.29 1.46 -2.87
C VAL A 477 5.36 1.87 -4.00
N LEU A 478 5.20 1.01 -5.00
CA LEU A 478 4.31 1.25 -6.14
C LEU A 478 2.99 0.46 -6.01
N PRO A 479 1.92 0.88 -6.71
CA PRO A 479 0.67 0.14 -6.73
C PRO A 479 0.84 -1.31 -7.25
N ARG A 480 0.01 -2.23 -6.76
CA ARG A 480 -0.02 -3.63 -7.21
C ARG A 480 -0.13 -3.71 -8.72
N GLY A 481 0.71 -4.53 -9.32
CA GLY A 481 0.80 -4.71 -10.77
C GLY A 481 1.85 -3.82 -11.43
N SER A 482 2.37 -2.79 -10.74
CA SER A 482 3.45 -1.95 -11.25
C SER A 482 4.70 -2.78 -11.52
N LEU A 483 5.44 -2.40 -12.56
CA LEU A 483 6.76 -2.93 -12.89
C LEU A 483 7.81 -1.84 -12.72
N SER A 484 8.97 -2.21 -12.18
CA SER A 484 10.14 -1.34 -12.11
C SER A 484 11.41 -2.12 -12.47
N ALA A 485 12.41 -1.39 -12.98
CA ALA A 485 13.73 -1.91 -13.25
C ALA A 485 14.44 -2.37 -11.98
N VAL A 486 15.31 -3.38 -12.13
CA VAL A 486 16.15 -3.88 -11.05
C VAL A 486 17.58 -3.81 -11.55
N ASP A 487 18.17 -2.63 -11.37
CA ASP A 487 19.51 -2.31 -11.85
C ASP A 487 20.52 -2.48 -10.70
N GLY A 488 21.33 -3.53 -10.82
CA GLY A 488 22.35 -3.94 -9.84
C GLY A 488 22.72 -5.41 -10.00
N ASP A 489 23.84 -5.82 -9.41
CA ASP A 489 24.32 -7.20 -9.50
C ASP A 489 23.78 -8.08 -8.35
N GLN A 490 23.49 -7.46 -7.21
CA GLN A 490 23.07 -8.12 -5.99
C GLN A 490 21.73 -7.56 -5.52
N LEU A 491 20.81 -8.49 -5.25
CA LEU A 491 19.53 -8.22 -4.63
C LEU A 491 19.59 -8.66 -3.16
N ARG A 492 19.35 -7.73 -2.23
CA ARG A 492 19.29 -8.07 -0.81
C ARG A 492 17.93 -7.74 -0.22
N PHE A 493 17.21 -8.76 0.23
CA PHE A 493 15.98 -8.59 1.00
C PHE A 493 16.32 -8.36 2.47
N PHE A 494 15.47 -7.59 3.15
CA PHE A 494 15.50 -7.46 4.59
C PHE A 494 14.09 -7.47 5.16
N VAL A 495 13.95 -8.00 6.37
CA VAL A 495 12.79 -7.84 7.22
C VAL A 495 13.25 -7.34 8.58
N TYR A 496 12.43 -6.51 9.22
CA TYR A 496 12.55 -6.17 10.62
C TYR A 496 11.22 -6.37 11.31
N TRP A 497 11.26 -6.82 12.55
CA TRP A 497 10.11 -6.84 13.44
C TRP A 497 10.52 -6.60 14.88
N LYS A 498 9.61 -6.08 15.69
CA LYS A 498 9.76 -5.90 17.14
C LYS A 498 8.49 -6.34 17.84
N GLU A 499 8.61 -7.34 18.71
CA GLU A 499 7.47 -7.89 19.44
C GLU A 499 6.87 -6.86 20.42
N SER A 500 5.56 -6.90 20.59
CA SER A 500 4.83 -6.02 21.50
C SER A 500 4.68 -6.66 22.89
N GLU A 501 4.13 -7.87 22.94
CA GLU A 501 3.82 -8.58 24.18
C GLU A 501 4.26 -10.04 24.16
N ASN A 502 4.13 -10.73 23.02
CA ASN A 502 4.43 -12.16 22.90
C ASN A 502 5.68 -12.40 22.05
N ARG A 503 6.50 -13.38 22.44
CA ARG A 503 7.64 -13.82 21.64
C ARG A 503 7.19 -14.09 20.20
N THR A 504 7.81 -13.39 19.26
CA THR A 504 7.38 -13.40 17.86
C THR A 504 8.53 -13.75 16.93
N ASP A 505 8.23 -14.64 15.99
CA ASP A 505 9.19 -15.29 15.10
C ASP A 505 8.72 -15.13 13.66
N TYR A 506 9.38 -14.22 12.94
CA TYR A 506 9.12 -13.92 11.53
C TYR A 506 10.27 -14.44 10.69
N ASP A 507 9.95 -15.36 9.78
CA ASP A 507 10.92 -15.93 8.86
C ASP A 507 10.94 -15.17 7.53
N LEU A 508 12.10 -14.67 7.15
CA LEU A 508 12.35 -14.26 5.78
C LEU A 508 12.60 -15.50 4.91
N SER A 509 12.05 -15.51 3.70
CA SER A 509 12.34 -16.57 2.73
C SER A 509 12.29 -16.03 1.31
N ALA A 510 12.95 -16.72 0.39
CA ALA A 510 12.85 -16.44 -1.04
C ALA A 510 12.54 -17.74 -1.80
N LEU A 511 11.41 -17.79 -2.49
CA LEU A 511 11.04 -18.91 -3.36
C LEU A 511 11.51 -18.63 -4.79
N LEU A 512 12.22 -19.58 -5.39
CA LEU A 512 12.71 -19.48 -6.76
C LEU A 512 11.83 -20.35 -7.66
N LEU A 513 11.31 -19.77 -8.74
CA LEU A 513 10.38 -20.44 -9.65
C LEU A 513 10.92 -20.50 -11.08
N HIS A 514 10.61 -21.59 -11.77
CA HIS A 514 10.78 -21.72 -13.22
C HIS A 514 9.74 -20.87 -13.98
N THR A 515 9.89 -20.78 -15.30
CA THR A 515 8.98 -20.02 -16.18
C THR A 515 7.54 -20.55 -16.17
N ASP A 516 7.34 -21.84 -15.89
CA ASP A 516 6.02 -22.46 -15.72
C ASP A 516 5.46 -22.31 -14.29
N TYR A 517 6.13 -21.54 -13.44
CA TYR A 517 5.84 -21.31 -12.03
C TYR A 517 5.98 -22.55 -11.12
N SER A 518 6.59 -23.64 -11.60
CA SER A 518 7.00 -24.75 -10.73
C SER A 518 8.20 -24.34 -9.85
N THR A 519 8.30 -24.93 -8.66
CA THR A 519 9.40 -24.62 -7.73
C THR A 519 10.73 -25.16 -8.25
N ASP A 520 11.73 -24.29 -8.30
CA ASP A 520 13.13 -24.64 -8.56
C ASP A 520 13.86 -24.93 -7.23
N SER A 521 13.93 -23.92 -6.36
CA SER A 521 14.56 -24.00 -5.04
C SER A 521 14.02 -22.90 -4.11
N TRP A 522 14.55 -22.81 -2.90
CA TRP A 522 14.25 -21.71 -1.97
C TRP A 522 15.44 -21.38 -1.06
N LEU A 523 15.37 -20.22 -0.41
CA LEU A 523 16.22 -19.80 0.70
C LEU A 523 15.34 -19.52 1.92
N SER A 524 15.77 -19.98 3.09
CA SER A 524 15.09 -19.85 4.40
C SER A 524 16.05 -20.26 5.52
N TYR A 525 15.65 -20.18 6.77
CA TYR A 525 16.42 -20.73 7.90
C TYR A 525 16.76 -22.23 7.75
N THR A 526 15.90 -22.99 7.08
CA THR A 526 16.10 -24.42 6.75
C THR A 526 17.01 -24.65 5.53
N SER A 527 17.35 -23.61 4.77
CA SER A 527 18.24 -23.64 3.61
C SER A 527 19.00 -22.32 3.48
N LEU A 528 20.09 -22.21 4.25
CA LEU A 528 20.86 -20.97 4.42
C LEU A 528 21.61 -20.57 3.15
N THR A 529 21.83 -21.51 2.24
CA THR A 529 22.58 -21.30 1.00
C THR A 529 21.93 -22.06 -0.14
N ALA A 530 21.61 -21.38 -1.24
CA ALA A 530 21.05 -21.98 -2.45
C ALA A 530 21.29 -21.04 -3.64
N VAL A 531 21.67 -21.59 -4.80
CA VAL A 531 21.76 -20.88 -6.11
C VAL A 531 22.42 -19.49 -6.01
N GLY A 532 23.62 -19.41 -5.43
CA GLY A 532 24.34 -18.14 -5.30
C GLY A 532 23.75 -17.16 -4.27
N GLY A 533 22.73 -17.58 -3.50
CA GLY A 533 22.15 -16.82 -2.41
C GLY A 533 22.56 -17.29 -1.01
N LYS A 534 22.44 -16.38 -0.05
CA LYS A 534 22.81 -16.54 1.36
C LYS A 534 21.73 -15.95 2.27
N HIS A 535 21.28 -16.72 3.26
CA HIS A 535 20.43 -16.27 4.36
C HIS A 535 21.29 -15.78 5.54
N SER A 536 20.84 -14.76 6.26
CA SER A 536 21.59 -14.20 7.39
C SER A 536 21.63 -15.07 8.64
N GLY A 537 20.97 -16.23 8.63
CA GLY A 537 20.61 -17.00 9.83
C GLY A 537 19.22 -16.64 10.32
N ASP A 538 18.84 -17.20 11.47
CA ASP A 538 17.47 -17.28 11.97
C ASP A 538 17.40 -16.72 13.41
N VAL A 539 16.48 -15.78 13.63
CA VAL A 539 16.28 -15.12 14.92
C VAL A 539 14.83 -15.34 15.38
N THR A 540 14.66 -15.99 16.53
CA THR A 540 13.33 -16.49 16.96
C THR A 540 12.62 -15.62 18.02
N GLU A 541 13.27 -14.52 18.45
CA GLU A 541 12.74 -13.57 19.43
C GLU A 541 13.23 -12.14 19.14
N ALA A 542 12.38 -11.13 19.34
CA ALA A 542 12.68 -9.75 18.94
C ALA A 542 12.22 -8.68 19.95
N PRO A 543 12.53 -8.79 21.26
CA PRO A 543 12.10 -7.81 22.28
C PRO A 543 12.61 -6.40 22.02
N ASP A 544 13.85 -6.28 21.56
CA ASP A 544 14.49 -5.01 21.16
C ASP A 544 14.51 -4.83 19.63
N GLY A 545 13.74 -5.65 18.91
CA GLY A 545 13.76 -5.75 17.46
C GLY A 545 14.75 -6.77 16.91
N ALA A 546 14.44 -7.37 15.77
CA ALA A 546 15.29 -8.33 15.06
C ALA A 546 15.27 -8.06 13.55
N SER A 547 16.30 -8.55 12.84
CA SER A 547 16.34 -8.46 11.39
C SER A 547 16.87 -9.73 10.76
N GLU A 548 16.33 -10.05 9.60
CA GLU A 548 16.86 -11.08 8.72
C GLU A 548 17.09 -10.53 7.32
N PHE A 549 18.04 -11.13 6.62
CA PHE A 549 18.47 -10.75 5.29
C PHE A 549 18.63 -11.97 4.39
N ILE A 550 18.30 -11.79 3.11
CA ILE A 550 18.65 -12.74 2.06
C ILE A 550 19.42 -11.98 0.99
N ASN A 551 20.66 -12.38 0.72
CA ASN A 551 21.48 -11.82 -0.35
C ASN A 551 21.48 -12.78 -1.55
N LEU A 552 21.22 -12.28 -2.75
CA LEU A 552 21.15 -13.04 -4.01
C LEU A 552 21.98 -12.36 -5.10
N SER A 553 22.86 -13.12 -5.75
CA SER A 553 23.60 -12.65 -6.92
C SER A 553 22.80 -12.89 -8.21
N LEU A 554 22.32 -11.83 -8.86
CA LEU A 554 21.38 -11.92 -9.98
C LEU A 554 21.99 -12.58 -11.22
N ASP A 555 23.32 -12.52 -11.40
CA ASP A 555 24.08 -13.20 -12.45
C ASP A 555 24.12 -14.72 -12.28
N ARG A 556 23.96 -15.22 -11.04
CA ARG A 556 24.00 -16.64 -10.68
C ARG A 556 22.62 -17.29 -10.62
N VAL A 557 21.56 -16.51 -10.41
CA VAL A 557 20.19 -17.03 -10.38
C VAL A 557 19.73 -17.41 -11.77
N ARG A 558 19.43 -18.70 -11.99
CA ARG A 558 18.95 -19.23 -13.27
C ARG A 558 17.43 -19.34 -13.37
N SER A 559 16.74 -19.35 -12.24
CA SER A 559 15.27 -19.34 -12.14
C SER A 559 14.68 -18.10 -12.81
N ALA A 560 13.42 -18.20 -13.25
CA ALA A 560 12.73 -17.10 -13.94
C ALA A 560 12.18 -16.06 -12.97
N CYS A 561 11.79 -16.50 -11.75
CA CYS A 561 11.25 -15.62 -10.74
C CYS A 561 11.91 -15.84 -9.38
N ILE A 562 12.02 -14.75 -8.60
CA ILE A 562 12.40 -14.74 -7.18
C ILE A 562 11.24 -14.10 -6.42
N VAL A 563 10.67 -14.81 -5.45
CA VAL A 563 9.52 -14.36 -4.68
C VAL A 563 9.94 -14.25 -3.21
N PRO A 564 10.31 -13.05 -2.72
CA PRO A 564 10.49 -12.84 -1.30
C PRO A 564 9.16 -12.99 -0.56
N GLN A 565 9.22 -13.60 0.61
CA GLN A 565 8.07 -13.74 1.49
C GLN A 565 8.49 -13.67 2.95
N VAL A 566 7.62 -13.09 3.77
CA VAL A 566 7.78 -13.06 5.23
C VAL A 566 6.69 -13.94 5.82
N ASN A 567 7.09 -14.98 6.55
CA ASN A 567 6.18 -15.93 7.17
C ASN A 567 6.10 -15.68 8.67
N ILE A 568 4.90 -15.72 9.22
CA ILE A 568 4.70 -15.76 10.67
C ILE A 568 4.81 -17.22 11.11
N PHE A 569 5.99 -17.60 11.58
CA PHE A 569 6.22 -18.90 12.18
C PHE A 569 5.49 -19.02 13.51
N SER A 570 5.68 -18.06 14.42
CA SER A 570 4.94 -18.02 15.69
C SER A 570 4.79 -16.61 16.25
N GLY A 571 3.91 -16.45 17.23
CA GLY A 571 3.68 -15.18 17.92
C GLY A 571 2.63 -14.28 17.26
N GLU A 572 2.89 -12.98 17.32
CA GLU A 572 1.97 -11.89 16.97
C GLU A 572 1.77 -11.74 15.46
N ASN A 573 0.56 -11.37 15.04
CA ASN A 573 0.32 -11.07 13.63
C ASN A 573 0.87 -9.69 13.21
N PHE A 574 0.93 -9.42 11.90
CA PHE A 574 1.46 -8.16 11.36
C PHE A 574 0.74 -6.89 11.87
N GLU A 575 -0.53 -7.01 12.28
CA GLU A 575 -1.32 -5.90 12.85
C GLU A 575 -1.10 -5.75 14.36
N GLU A 576 -0.62 -6.79 15.06
CA GLU A 576 -0.42 -6.85 16.52
C GLU A 576 0.99 -6.47 16.96
N VAL A 577 2.00 -6.84 16.17
CA VAL A 577 3.42 -6.57 16.45
C VAL A 577 3.67 -5.06 16.58
N GLU A 578 4.59 -4.64 17.47
CA GLU A 578 4.86 -3.22 17.72
C GLU A 578 5.28 -2.52 16.43
N GLU A 579 6.23 -3.13 15.73
CA GLU A 579 6.74 -2.66 14.45
C GLU A 579 7.14 -3.83 13.56
N SER A 580 6.83 -3.74 12.27
CA SER A 580 7.41 -4.63 11.28
C SER A 580 7.40 -4.02 9.88
N PHE A 581 8.46 -4.29 9.13
CA PHE A 581 8.59 -3.84 7.74
C PHE A 581 9.48 -4.79 6.94
N PHE A 582 9.29 -4.76 5.62
CA PHE A 582 10.09 -5.49 4.64
C PHE A 582 10.65 -4.51 3.62
N GLY A 583 11.81 -4.80 3.07
CA GLY A 583 12.32 -4.07 1.94
C GLY A 583 13.38 -4.81 1.15
N PHE A 584 13.90 -4.14 0.12
CA PHE A 584 15.04 -4.62 -0.63
C PHE A 584 16.06 -3.52 -0.94
N MET A 585 17.31 -3.93 -1.02
CA MET A 585 18.46 -3.15 -1.43
C MET A 585 19.00 -3.68 -2.76
N LEU A 586 19.53 -2.78 -3.57
CA LEU A 586 20.33 -3.13 -4.76
C LEU A 586 21.76 -2.69 -4.55
N ARG A 587 22.70 -3.58 -4.87
CA ARG A 587 24.13 -3.36 -4.72
C ARG A 587 24.88 -3.88 -5.93
N ASP A 588 26.02 -3.27 -6.24
CA ASP A 588 26.96 -3.79 -7.22
C ASP A 588 27.83 -4.89 -6.60
N GLY A 589 28.39 -5.77 -7.44
CA GLY A 589 29.13 -6.95 -6.97
C GLY A 589 30.33 -6.65 -6.08
N GLU A 590 30.96 -5.48 -6.23
CA GLU A 590 32.11 -5.05 -5.42
C GLU A 590 31.71 -4.24 -4.18
N GLN A 591 30.44 -3.83 -4.05
CA GLN A 591 30.02 -2.97 -2.94
C GLN A 591 30.04 -3.72 -1.60
N LYS A 592 31.06 -3.39 -0.80
CA LYS A 592 31.15 -3.72 0.63
C LYS A 592 30.19 -2.86 1.46
N GLY A 593 30.20 -2.99 2.78
CA GLY A 593 29.28 -2.30 3.68
C GLY A 593 28.46 -3.26 4.52
N ARG A 594 27.73 -2.69 5.47
CA ARG A 594 26.94 -3.39 6.49
C ARG A 594 25.87 -4.32 5.88
N PRO A 595 25.32 -5.27 6.66
CA PRO A 595 24.16 -6.07 6.24
C PRO A 595 23.00 -5.20 5.74
N PHE A 596 22.67 -4.16 6.49
CA PHE A 596 21.74 -3.11 6.11
C PHE A 596 22.49 -1.82 5.76
N GLU A 597 22.35 -1.35 4.53
CA GLU A 597 22.91 -0.07 4.11
C GLU A 597 21.79 0.86 3.60
N PRO A 598 21.41 1.88 4.39
CA PRO A 598 20.28 2.77 4.10
C PRO A 598 20.33 3.38 2.69
N ARG A 599 21.52 3.83 2.26
CA ARG A 599 21.76 4.42 0.94
C ARG A 599 21.46 3.46 -0.23
N THR A 600 21.48 2.16 0.02
CA THR A 600 21.22 1.13 -1.00
C THR A 600 19.77 0.64 -1.00
N VAL A 601 18.95 1.10 -0.05
CA VAL A 601 17.52 0.77 0.03
C VAL A 601 16.80 1.34 -1.18
N ARG A 602 16.10 0.47 -1.91
CA ARG A 602 15.24 0.87 -3.04
C ARG A 602 13.79 0.96 -2.64
N MET A 603 13.37 0.06 -1.75
CA MET A 603 12.01 0.00 -1.29
C MET A 603 11.96 -0.53 0.15
N LYS A 604 11.11 0.09 0.96
CA LYS A 604 10.73 -0.33 2.30
C LYS A 604 9.22 -0.17 2.42
N SER A 605 8.52 -1.19 2.89
CA SER A 605 7.09 -1.13 3.18
C SER A 605 6.77 -1.75 4.52
N ASP A 606 5.86 -1.09 5.23
CA ASP A 606 5.31 -1.60 6.47
C ASP A 606 4.50 -2.88 6.26
N LEU A 607 4.66 -3.84 7.17
CA LEU A 607 3.91 -5.09 7.16
C LEU A 607 2.73 -4.97 8.13
N ARG A 608 1.54 -4.68 7.60
CA ARG A 608 0.30 -4.41 8.39
C ARG A 608 -0.94 -5.08 7.80
N GLY A 609 -0.84 -6.36 7.41
CA GLY A 609 -1.94 -7.07 6.76
C GLY A 609 -2.46 -8.27 7.54
N ALA A 610 -3.75 -8.58 7.40
CA ALA A 610 -4.47 -9.63 8.13
C ALA A 610 -4.15 -11.09 7.71
N GLY A 611 -2.97 -11.35 7.14
CA GLY A 611 -2.49 -12.68 6.78
C GLY A 611 -1.30 -13.12 7.65
N ARG A 612 -0.79 -14.32 7.38
CA ARG A 612 0.39 -14.92 8.03
C ARG A 612 1.56 -15.14 7.09
N VAL A 613 1.38 -14.85 5.80
CA VAL A 613 2.43 -14.87 4.79
C VAL A 613 2.30 -13.59 3.97
N ALA A 614 3.28 -12.71 4.06
CA ALA A 614 3.35 -11.51 3.26
C ALA A 614 4.09 -11.81 1.95
N LEU A 615 3.52 -11.40 0.82
CA LEU A 615 4.12 -11.43 -0.52
C LEU A 615 4.17 -9.99 -1.05
N PRO A 616 5.27 -9.27 -0.80
CA PRO A 616 5.39 -7.87 -1.21
C PRO A 616 5.56 -7.73 -2.72
N LEU A 617 6.44 -8.56 -3.30
CA LEU A 617 6.99 -8.42 -4.65
C LEU A 617 7.23 -9.79 -5.30
N VAL A 618 7.38 -9.79 -6.61
CA VAL A 618 8.07 -10.83 -7.37
C VAL A 618 9.07 -10.18 -8.30
N PHE A 619 10.29 -10.70 -8.32
CA PHE A 619 11.32 -10.31 -9.28
C PHE A 619 11.27 -11.32 -10.41
N ARG A 620 11.12 -10.85 -11.65
CA ARG A 620 11.08 -11.71 -12.84
C ARG A 620 12.18 -11.32 -13.80
N ARG A 621 12.75 -12.32 -14.46
CA ARG A 621 13.70 -12.11 -15.55
C ARG A 621 12.93 -12.06 -16.87
N GLU A 622 13.13 -10.98 -17.62
CA GLU A 622 12.55 -10.79 -18.95
C GLU A 622 13.33 -11.58 -20.02
N ASP A 623 12.77 -11.67 -21.22
CA ASP A 623 13.39 -12.37 -22.35
C ASP A 623 14.76 -11.77 -22.76
N ASP A 624 14.97 -10.48 -22.48
CA ASP A 624 16.24 -9.78 -22.72
C ASP A 624 17.29 -10.01 -21.61
N GLY A 625 16.95 -10.80 -20.59
CA GLY A 625 17.81 -11.12 -19.45
C GLY A 625 17.78 -10.11 -18.32
N ARG A 626 17.13 -8.95 -18.46
CA ARG A 626 17.01 -7.96 -17.39
C ARG A 626 16.02 -8.39 -16.33
N TRP A 627 16.25 -7.94 -15.10
CA TRP A 627 15.33 -8.17 -13.99
C TRP A 627 14.33 -7.02 -13.84
N ARG A 628 13.08 -7.36 -13.55
CA ARG A 628 12.01 -6.43 -13.20
C ARG A 628 11.35 -6.85 -11.90
N ALA A 629 11.01 -5.89 -11.05
CA ALA A 629 10.21 -6.12 -9.85
C ALA A 629 8.74 -5.83 -10.15
N LYS A 630 7.83 -6.75 -9.82
CA LYS A 630 6.38 -6.56 -9.90
C LYS A 630 5.76 -6.53 -8.50
N TRP A 631 4.99 -5.48 -8.20
CA TRP A 631 4.36 -5.30 -6.88
C TRP A 631 3.15 -6.20 -6.71
N LEU A 632 3.13 -6.99 -5.63
CA LEU A 632 2.06 -7.92 -5.30
C LEU A 632 1.18 -7.39 -4.16
N HIS A 633 1.76 -6.90 -3.06
CA HIS A 633 1.02 -6.42 -1.88
C HIS A 633 -0.04 -7.41 -1.38
N LEU A 634 0.34 -8.67 -1.20
CA LEU A 634 -0.59 -9.72 -0.78
C LEU A 634 -0.27 -10.28 0.61
N TYR A 635 -1.32 -10.62 1.33
CA TYR A 635 -1.26 -11.28 2.63
C TYR A 635 -2.08 -12.57 2.58
N LEU A 636 -1.41 -13.73 2.58
CA LEU A 636 -2.08 -15.03 2.53
C LEU A 636 -2.39 -15.52 3.94
N LYS A 637 -3.41 -16.37 4.08
CA LYS A 637 -3.84 -16.91 5.39
C LYS A 637 -2.75 -17.76 6.07
N GLY A 638 -1.85 -18.36 5.28
CA GLY A 638 -1.01 -19.45 5.73
C GLY A 638 -1.75 -20.79 5.73
N ILE A 639 -1.01 -21.89 5.65
CA ILE A 639 -1.55 -23.26 5.64
C ILE A 639 -1.48 -23.88 7.04
N SER A 640 -0.48 -23.49 7.84
CA SER A 640 -0.25 -24.01 9.17
C SER A 640 -0.15 -22.89 10.21
N SER A 641 -0.08 -23.29 11.48
CA SER A 641 0.24 -22.38 12.59
C SER A 641 1.73 -22.03 12.64
N ALA A 642 2.59 -22.75 11.91
CA ALA A 642 4.04 -22.59 11.82
C ALA A 642 4.42 -22.45 10.35
N ASN A 643 4.13 -21.28 9.77
CA ASN A 643 4.22 -21.11 8.33
C ASN A 643 5.66 -21.15 7.85
N ARG A 644 5.91 -21.94 6.81
CA ARG A 644 7.22 -22.09 6.20
C ARG A 644 7.10 -22.04 4.69
N VAL A 645 8.21 -21.74 4.01
CA VAL A 645 8.25 -21.69 2.55
C VAL A 645 7.87 -23.03 1.92
N GLU A 646 8.34 -24.14 2.49
CA GLU A 646 8.15 -25.51 2.02
C GLU A 646 6.68 -25.92 1.92
N GLU A 647 5.86 -25.48 2.86
CA GLU A 647 4.44 -25.81 2.91
C GLU A 647 3.63 -24.95 1.93
N ASN A 648 4.05 -23.70 1.73
CA ASN A 648 3.26 -22.69 1.03
C ASN A 648 3.54 -22.61 -0.48
N GLN A 649 4.57 -23.31 -1.00
CA GLN A 649 5.08 -23.17 -2.38
C GLN A 649 3.99 -23.23 -3.45
N VAL A 650 3.11 -24.24 -3.41
CA VAL A 650 2.05 -24.45 -4.41
C VAL A 650 1.01 -23.32 -4.37
N SER A 651 0.66 -22.84 -3.18
CA SER A 651 -0.31 -21.76 -3.02
C SER A 651 0.28 -20.42 -3.46
N VAL A 652 1.55 -20.16 -3.12
CA VAL A 652 2.29 -18.96 -3.52
C VAL A 652 2.47 -18.93 -5.04
N SER A 653 2.92 -20.03 -5.66
CA SER A 653 3.08 -20.15 -7.11
C SER A 653 1.78 -19.80 -7.87
N LYS A 654 0.63 -20.35 -7.44
CA LYS A 654 -0.68 -20.04 -8.07
C LYS A 654 -1.06 -18.57 -7.96
N VAL A 655 -0.80 -17.95 -6.81
CA VAL A 655 -1.07 -16.52 -6.57
C VAL A 655 -0.15 -15.64 -7.39
N VAL A 656 1.15 -15.94 -7.41
CA VAL A 656 2.16 -15.22 -8.20
C VAL A 656 1.80 -15.28 -9.68
N ARG A 657 1.51 -16.47 -10.22
CA ARG A 657 1.06 -16.62 -11.61
C ARG A 657 -0.16 -15.74 -11.92
N ALA A 658 -1.18 -15.76 -11.05
CA ALA A 658 -2.40 -14.99 -11.27
C ALA A 658 -2.18 -13.46 -11.30
N VAL A 659 -1.17 -12.95 -10.60
CA VAL A 659 -0.81 -11.52 -10.61
C VAL A 659 0.15 -11.19 -11.75
N VAL A 660 1.15 -12.04 -11.99
CA VAL A 660 2.16 -11.81 -13.02
C VAL A 660 1.53 -11.82 -14.41
N GLU A 661 0.65 -12.77 -14.69
CA GLU A 661 -0.06 -12.92 -15.97
C GLU A 661 -1.22 -11.93 -16.16
N ARG A 662 -1.56 -11.15 -15.12
CA ARG A 662 -2.61 -10.13 -15.23
C ARG A 662 -2.05 -8.85 -15.83
N ASP A 663 -2.76 -8.32 -16.81
CA ASP A 663 -2.50 -7.01 -17.42
C ASP A 663 -3.18 -5.91 -16.60
N TYR A 664 -2.38 -4.99 -16.07
CA TYR A 664 -2.86 -3.84 -15.31
C TYR A 664 -2.90 -2.60 -16.20
N LEU A 665 -3.83 -1.69 -15.94
CA LEU A 665 -3.74 -0.34 -16.54
C LEU A 665 -2.58 0.40 -15.90
N THR A 666 -1.73 1.02 -16.72
CA THR A 666 -0.53 1.74 -16.27
C THR A 666 -0.60 3.23 -16.57
N VAL A 667 0.37 3.98 -16.08
CA VAL A 667 0.55 5.40 -16.39
C VAL A 667 0.73 5.62 -17.89
N ARG A 668 1.43 4.72 -18.59
CA ARG A 668 1.55 4.73 -20.07
C ARG A 668 0.20 4.85 -20.76
N TYR A 669 -0.79 4.06 -20.33
CA TYR A 669 -2.12 4.10 -20.92
C TYR A 669 -2.77 5.51 -20.84
N LEU A 670 -2.61 6.21 -19.72
CA LEU A 670 -3.14 7.58 -19.59
C LEU A 670 -2.34 8.57 -20.44
N ILE A 671 -1.01 8.45 -20.48
CA ILE A 671 -0.14 9.30 -21.30
C ILE A 671 -0.47 9.15 -22.79
N ASP A 672 -0.68 7.92 -23.27
CA ASP A 672 -1.07 7.65 -24.65
C ASP A 672 -2.40 8.32 -25.00
N LEU A 673 -3.35 8.35 -24.06
CA LEU A 673 -4.63 9.07 -24.24
C LEU A 673 -4.47 10.59 -24.19
N MET A 674 -3.56 11.12 -23.37
CA MET A 674 -3.27 12.55 -23.23
C MET A 674 -2.54 13.11 -24.45
N THR A 675 -1.68 12.32 -25.10
CA THR A 675 -0.80 12.75 -26.19
C THR A 675 -1.54 13.47 -27.33
N ALA A 676 -2.77 13.05 -27.64
CA ALA A 676 -3.59 13.68 -28.67
C ALA A 676 -4.03 15.12 -28.36
N GLY A 677 -4.00 15.53 -27.07
CA GLY A 677 -4.38 16.86 -26.60
C GLY A 677 -3.20 17.76 -26.21
N CYS A 678 -1.98 17.23 -26.18
CA CYS A 678 -0.78 17.98 -25.82
C CYS A 678 -0.17 18.71 -27.03
N SER A 679 0.41 19.89 -26.81
CA SER A 679 1.18 20.58 -27.86
C SER A 679 2.59 20.00 -28.02
N THR A 680 3.20 19.59 -26.90
CA THR A 680 4.52 18.95 -26.85
C THR A 680 4.53 17.85 -25.78
N VAL A 681 5.12 16.70 -26.11
CA VAL A 681 5.40 15.60 -25.17
C VAL A 681 6.90 15.31 -25.24
N ASP A 682 7.60 15.57 -24.16
CA ASP A 682 9.04 15.35 -24.03
C ASP A 682 9.31 14.21 -23.03
N LEU A 683 10.32 13.39 -23.33
CA LEU A 683 10.85 12.43 -22.38
C LEU A 683 11.93 13.12 -21.55
N TRP A 684 11.86 12.94 -20.24
CA TRP A 684 12.89 13.39 -19.33
C TRP A 684 14.14 12.52 -19.48
N ASP A 685 15.29 13.16 -19.71
CA ASP A 685 16.58 12.51 -19.94
C ASP A 685 17.61 12.80 -18.82
N GLY A 686 17.17 13.45 -17.73
CA GLY A 686 18.06 13.90 -16.65
C GLY A 686 18.78 15.23 -16.94
N GLY A 687 18.48 15.90 -18.06
CA GLY A 687 19.06 17.18 -18.46
C GLY A 687 18.55 18.39 -17.65
N PRO A 688 18.72 19.62 -18.15
CA PRO A 688 18.12 20.79 -17.51
C PRO A 688 16.59 20.80 -17.68
N SER A 689 15.88 21.08 -16.59
CA SER A 689 14.43 21.27 -16.60
C SER A 689 14.02 22.47 -17.46
N PRO A 690 12.86 22.42 -18.13
CA PRO A 690 12.31 23.59 -18.83
C PRO A 690 12.08 24.79 -17.90
N ASP A 691 12.38 25.99 -18.42
CA ASP A 691 12.12 27.27 -17.73
C ASP A 691 10.63 27.67 -17.74
N GLU A 692 9.76 26.90 -18.40
CA GLU A 692 8.31 27.15 -18.48
C GLU A 692 7.53 26.10 -17.66
N PRO A 693 6.30 26.43 -17.19
CA PRO A 693 5.46 25.47 -16.48
C PRO A 693 5.15 24.23 -17.32
N VAL A 694 5.40 23.05 -16.76
CA VAL A 694 5.05 21.76 -17.38
C VAL A 694 4.13 20.94 -16.49
N THR A 695 3.45 19.95 -17.06
CA THR A 695 2.98 18.81 -16.28
C THR A 695 4.05 17.74 -16.34
N TYR A 696 4.69 17.45 -15.20
CA TYR A 696 5.67 16.39 -15.05
C TYR A 696 5.03 15.13 -14.47
N ILE A 697 5.31 13.98 -15.06
CA ILE A 697 4.92 12.65 -14.54
C ILE A 697 6.18 11.80 -14.46
N GLY A 698 6.57 11.35 -13.27
CA GLY A 698 7.78 10.54 -13.10
C GLY A 698 7.91 9.84 -11.75
N LEU A 699 9.00 9.10 -11.54
CA LEU A 699 9.25 8.43 -10.25
C LEU A 699 9.76 9.39 -9.18
N GLU A 700 10.58 10.37 -9.57
CA GLU A 700 11.11 11.40 -8.68
C GLU A 700 10.98 12.79 -9.32
N ARG A 701 10.90 13.84 -8.49
CA ARG A 701 10.81 15.22 -8.96
C ARG A 701 12.18 15.72 -9.47
N PRO A 702 12.29 16.22 -10.71
CA PRO A 702 13.51 16.85 -11.20
C PRO A 702 13.85 18.14 -10.47
N GLU A 703 15.15 18.42 -10.34
CA GLU A 703 15.63 19.73 -9.89
C GLU A 703 15.38 20.80 -10.96
N GLY A 704 15.10 22.03 -10.51
CA GLY A 704 14.96 23.19 -11.40
C GLY A 704 13.66 23.28 -12.19
N LEU A 705 12.68 22.40 -11.96
CA LEU A 705 11.35 22.57 -12.56
C LEU A 705 10.75 23.93 -12.15
N HIS A 706 10.12 24.60 -13.12
CA HIS A 706 9.41 25.85 -12.88
C HIS A 706 8.40 25.69 -11.72
N PRO A 707 8.29 26.66 -10.79
CA PRO A 707 7.46 26.53 -9.58
C PRO A 707 5.98 26.27 -9.85
N ASP A 708 5.44 26.82 -10.95
CA ASP A 708 4.04 26.59 -11.38
C ASP A 708 3.84 25.26 -12.12
N SER A 709 4.86 24.39 -12.19
CA SER A 709 4.73 23.06 -12.81
C SER A 709 3.87 22.15 -11.94
N ARG A 710 2.99 21.39 -12.58
CA ARG A 710 2.26 20.31 -11.92
C ARG A 710 3.14 19.06 -11.88
N VAL A 711 3.45 18.57 -10.69
CA VAL A 711 4.32 17.40 -10.49
C VAL A 711 3.49 16.23 -10.00
N ILE A 712 3.59 15.10 -10.70
CA ILE A 712 2.94 13.85 -10.34
C ILE A 712 4.02 12.77 -10.17
N THR A 713 4.12 12.25 -8.96
CA THR A 713 5.04 11.19 -8.53
C THR A 713 4.27 10.08 -7.81
N PRO A 714 4.91 8.96 -7.40
CA PRO A 714 4.21 7.88 -6.70
C PRO A 714 3.39 8.33 -5.47
N GLU A 715 3.82 9.38 -4.77
CA GLU A 715 3.20 9.90 -3.55
C GLU A 715 1.79 10.50 -3.80
N ASN A 716 1.59 11.09 -4.98
CA ASN A 716 0.32 11.70 -5.40
C ASN A 716 -0.25 11.10 -6.70
N LEU A 717 0.15 9.88 -7.06
CA LEU A 717 -0.26 9.19 -8.30
C LEU A 717 -1.78 9.09 -8.51
N ARG A 718 -2.56 9.11 -7.41
CA ARG A 718 -4.03 9.19 -7.43
C ARG A 718 -4.58 10.41 -8.18
N ASP A 719 -3.80 11.48 -8.31
CA ASP A 719 -4.17 12.71 -9.00
C ASP A 719 -4.23 12.54 -10.52
N LEU A 720 -3.71 11.43 -11.05
CA LEU A 720 -3.90 11.02 -12.46
C LEU A 720 -5.28 10.43 -12.72
N ILE A 721 -5.99 9.98 -11.69
CA ILE A 721 -7.31 9.38 -11.86
C ILE A 721 -8.32 10.51 -12.12
N PRO A 722 -8.90 10.59 -13.33
CA PRO A 722 -9.87 11.65 -13.62
C PRO A 722 -11.11 11.51 -12.73
N GLY A 723 -11.72 12.66 -12.40
CA GLY A 723 -12.99 12.75 -11.67
C GLY A 723 -14.10 11.93 -12.31
#